data_AF-A0A3F2RPP0-F1
#
_entry.id   AF-A0A3F2RPP0-F1
#
_cell.length_a   1.000
_cell.length_b   1.000
_cell.length_c   1.000
_cell.angle_alpha   90.00
_cell.angle_beta   90.00
_cell.angle_gamma   90.00
#
_symmetry.space_group_name_H-M   'P 1'
#
loop_
_entity.id
_entity.type
_entity.pdbx_description
1 polymer ?
#
loop_
_entity_poly.entity_id
_entity_poly.type
_entity_poly.pdbx_seq_one_letter_code
_entity_poly.pdbx_strand_id
1 'polypeptide(L)'
;MQYAKQLVLRVTFTFDDVTSFNATPYWTVRCRPRGSLCDESHPYVVIVTGSHDVVLRYEAVSDNGDGDDLARVKVVDGKLSGDMAELMEINGLPVLQLSVTEGKLDVQLLRQQLVSKVVNQGSGTVTVESNVLVTSGPSLIVSAIGSGDVLVTSTSSVSVDYLGLTAQGSGQVQASFSDFHVKSMSMKVYLSGSTTAFVASSSAVDDLKLVVEGAGSMCLNSDSSLDTKELTISAIGSGDISLGPKGSCKDANLMMKLFSLYALVTFALSQALVDAAISIDSAESTGQDGAFLEKMWTVRGEDGDVIDALKVEVAGNVFVDYDASLHNSDGQVAAKVILRSSSADMVGLVDVSVLANNDEGSGFRVHYQNKNALAIGEVLTQIIVSDPSVLSRVSASTADKIVVGEGVLVSNDGSSNIKLATSGDSDIFIGSAQDAFALDRLVIASSGDGRVQFMASLIQANSIEFDLSGDGKTAVVATKRIIVDSITSSISGDGKVFVETADLQSQKLTATLSGDGKLAYSTAGSCVDQVIHLSGEGAVYAGPIICKNTFVTSTGDGKAMVQTTDTLTAVGHGSIKYVGEPEHIKTSTIFRKHSNVKQAKYNKVKTYSPRSPPTKTPTNLSVQLRAAWFGDSPHVRVHWGFRGPIVVETTGLANISGHSPHSIGPLGIVAVVGLLAGVAYHIRKVRARQEYAPLA
;
A
#
# COMPACT_ATOMS: atom_id res chain seq x y z
N MET A 1 2.33 -51.27 7.95
CA MET A 1 3.29 -51.28 9.07
C MET A 1 3.19 -49.93 9.77
N GLN A 2 2.79 -49.98 11.05
CA GLN A 2 2.68 -48.92 12.08
C GLN A 2 2.34 -47.47 11.69
N TYR A 3 1.06 -47.13 11.90
CA TYR A 3 0.53 -45.77 12.04
C TYR A 3 0.98 -45.15 13.37
N ALA A 4 1.59 -43.97 13.33
CA ALA A 4 1.72 -43.09 14.50
C ALA A 4 0.37 -42.36 14.70
N LYS A 5 -0.31 -42.66 15.81
CA LYS A 5 -1.53 -41.98 16.25
C LYS A 5 -1.16 -40.58 16.75
N GLN A 6 -1.70 -39.55 16.11
CA GLN A 6 -1.71 -38.18 16.62
C GLN A 6 -2.77 -38.13 17.73
N LEU A 7 -2.31 -38.00 18.98
CA LEU A 7 -3.17 -37.93 20.16
C LEU A 7 -3.75 -36.52 20.26
N VAL A 8 -5.00 -36.33 19.80
CA VAL A 8 -5.76 -35.11 20.08
C VAL A 8 -6.42 -35.29 21.45
N LEU A 9 -5.80 -34.71 22.47
CA LEU A 9 -6.40 -34.55 23.79
C LEU A 9 -7.37 -33.36 23.72
N ARG A 10 -8.64 -33.64 23.40
CA ARG A 10 -9.74 -32.73 23.76
C ARG A 10 -9.98 -32.90 25.25
N VAL A 11 -9.44 -31.99 26.06
CA VAL A 11 -9.92 -31.81 27.42
C VAL A 11 -11.10 -30.86 27.34
N THR A 12 -12.30 -31.42 27.37
CA THR A 12 -13.49 -30.65 27.75
C THR A 12 -13.40 -30.46 29.27
N PHE A 13 -13.11 -29.26 29.72
CA PHE A 13 -13.27 -28.94 31.14
C PHE A 13 -14.77 -28.82 31.42
N THR A 14 -15.37 -29.89 31.92
CA THR A 14 -16.44 -29.76 32.90
C THR A 14 -15.82 -29.13 34.14
N PHE A 15 -16.42 -28.04 34.63
CA PHE A 15 -16.08 -27.37 35.88
C PHE A 15 -15.90 -28.40 37.00
N ASP A 16 -14.65 -28.71 37.34
CA ASP A 16 -14.17 -29.18 38.63
C ASP A 16 -12.63 -29.16 38.56
N ASP A 17 -11.99 -28.47 39.51
CA ASP A 17 -10.53 -28.30 39.70
C ASP A 17 -9.78 -27.19 38.91
N VAL A 18 -10.36 -25.98 38.84
CA VAL A 18 -9.58 -24.74 39.03
C VAL A 18 -10.00 -24.15 40.36
N THR A 19 -9.16 -24.28 41.40
CA THR A 19 -9.41 -23.63 42.69
C THR A 19 -9.09 -22.14 42.59
N SER A 20 -10.06 -21.33 42.17
CA SER A 20 -10.01 -19.88 42.30
C SER A 20 -10.09 -19.51 43.78
N PHE A 21 -8.94 -19.30 44.43
CA PHE A 21 -8.93 -18.76 45.78
C PHE A 21 -9.24 -17.26 45.73
N ASN A 22 -10.37 -16.93 46.34
CA ASN A 22 -10.95 -15.60 46.44
C ASN A 22 -10.22 -14.80 47.52
N ALA A 23 -9.23 -13.99 47.15
CA ALA A 23 -8.70 -12.89 47.98
C ALA A 23 -7.73 -11.98 47.20
N THR A 24 -8.11 -11.45 46.04
CA THR A 24 -7.51 -10.26 45.33
C THR A 24 -8.09 -10.17 43.90
N PRO A 25 -8.14 -9.00 43.24
CA PRO A 25 -8.90 -8.80 42.00
C PRO A 25 -8.21 -9.33 40.73
N TYR A 26 -7.56 -10.50 40.82
CA TYR A 26 -6.83 -11.12 39.72
C TYR A 26 -7.15 -12.62 39.60
N TRP A 27 -7.08 -13.13 38.38
CA TRP A 27 -7.12 -14.55 38.05
C TRP A 27 -5.70 -15.07 37.96
N THR A 28 -5.36 -16.10 38.72
CA THR A 28 -4.02 -16.70 38.66
C THR A 28 -4.04 -17.89 37.70
N VAL A 29 -3.22 -17.82 36.66
CA VAL A 29 -2.96 -18.94 35.75
C VAL A 29 -1.91 -19.81 36.41
N ARG A 30 -2.32 -21.03 36.82
CA ARG A 30 -1.45 -22.01 37.46
C ARG A 30 -1.10 -23.13 36.52
N CYS A 31 0.16 -23.51 36.50
CA CYS A 31 0.62 -24.71 35.84
C CYS A 31 0.40 -25.92 36.78
N ARG A 32 0.29 -27.13 36.22
CA ARG A 32 0.16 -28.34 37.05
C ARG A 32 1.52 -28.70 37.67
N PRO A 33 1.61 -28.91 39.00
CA PRO A 33 2.86 -29.26 39.66
C PRO A 33 3.57 -30.43 38.97
N ARG A 34 4.85 -30.27 38.62
CA ARG A 34 5.69 -31.26 37.88
C ARG A 34 5.29 -31.53 36.42
N GLY A 35 4.39 -30.74 35.83
CA GLY A 35 4.17 -30.75 34.38
C GLY A 35 5.31 -30.07 33.63
N SER A 36 5.54 -30.44 32.36
CA SER A 36 6.43 -29.73 31.43
C SER A 36 6.16 -28.22 31.38
N LEU A 37 4.90 -27.83 31.60
CA LEU A 37 4.40 -26.46 31.62
C LEU A 37 4.84 -25.65 32.87
N CYS A 38 5.26 -26.31 33.96
CA CYS A 38 5.77 -25.65 35.18
C CYS A 38 7.26 -25.32 35.12
N ASP A 39 8.01 -25.84 34.14
CA ASP A 39 9.45 -25.67 34.10
C ASP A 39 9.81 -24.18 33.97
N GLU A 40 10.52 -23.67 34.98
CA GLU A 40 10.90 -22.25 35.13
C GLU A 40 11.79 -21.74 34.00
N SER A 41 12.42 -22.65 33.25
CA SER A 41 13.36 -22.33 32.17
C SER A 41 12.77 -22.44 30.77
N HIS A 42 11.53 -22.94 30.62
CA HIS A 42 10.95 -23.18 29.31
C HIS A 42 10.20 -21.94 28.78
N PRO A 43 10.54 -21.47 27.57
CA PRO A 43 9.82 -20.36 26.96
C PRO A 43 8.41 -20.77 26.54
N TYR A 44 7.48 -19.82 26.56
CA TYR A 44 6.09 -20.04 26.18
C TYR A 44 5.59 -19.01 25.15
N VAL A 45 4.43 -19.30 24.58
CA VAL A 45 3.75 -18.52 23.55
C VAL A 45 2.54 -17.82 24.13
N VAL A 46 2.29 -16.57 23.76
CA VAL A 46 1.06 -15.85 24.06
C VAL A 46 0.28 -15.63 22.78
N ILE A 47 -0.99 -16.05 22.77
CA ILE A 47 -1.92 -15.80 21.66
C ILE A 47 -3.08 -14.97 22.18
N VAL A 48 -3.30 -13.79 21.61
CA VAL A 48 -4.41 -12.91 21.95
C VAL A 48 -5.47 -12.96 20.85
N THR A 49 -6.71 -13.13 21.25
CA THR A 49 -7.89 -13.06 20.39
C THR A 49 -8.93 -12.12 21.01
N GLY A 50 -9.78 -11.51 20.19
CA GLY A 50 -10.82 -10.58 20.67
C GLY A 50 -10.61 -9.13 20.22
N SER A 51 -11.44 -8.23 20.72
CA SER A 51 -11.56 -6.86 20.19
C SER A 51 -11.06 -5.75 21.11
N HIS A 52 -10.46 -6.11 22.25
CA HIS A 52 -10.03 -5.17 23.27
C HIS A 52 -8.54 -5.33 23.59
N ASP A 53 -7.97 -4.31 24.23
CA ASP A 53 -6.54 -4.22 24.46
C ASP A 53 -6.05 -5.18 25.55
N VAL A 54 -4.81 -5.66 25.38
CA VAL A 54 -4.09 -6.50 26.34
C VAL A 54 -2.75 -5.87 26.65
N VAL A 55 -2.42 -5.74 27.92
CA VAL A 55 -1.08 -5.34 28.37
C VAL A 55 -0.41 -6.54 29.03
N LEU A 56 0.75 -6.93 28.52
CA LEU A 56 1.63 -7.92 29.13
C LEU A 56 2.77 -7.18 29.83
N ARG A 57 2.91 -7.40 31.14
CA ARG A 57 3.99 -6.82 31.94
C ARG A 57 4.59 -7.84 32.88
N TYR A 58 5.87 -7.68 33.17
CA TYR A 58 6.55 -8.49 34.17
C TYR A 58 6.47 -7.82 35.55
N GLU A 59 6.12 -8.59 36.57
CA GLU A 59 6.17 -8.15 37.97
C GLU A 59 6.83 -9.24 38.81
N ALA A 60 7.91 -8.89 39.50
CA ALA A 60 8.63 -9.82 40.36
C ALA A 60 7.73 -10.27 41.51
N VAL A 61 7.68 -11.57 41.78
CA VAL A 61 6.93 -12.12 42.91
C VAL A 61 7.56 -11.64 44.21
N SER A 62 6.83 -10.86 45.00
CA SER A 62 7.17 -10.57 46.39
C SER A 62 6.76 -11.76 47.28
N ASP A 63 7.65 -12.74 47.43
CA ASP A 63 7.69 -13.84 48.45
C ASP A 63 6.40 -14.62 48.81
N ASN A 64 5.25 -14.39 48.17
CA ASN A 64 3.94 -14.94 48.57
C ASN A 64 3.21 -15.71 47.44
N GLY A 65 3.88 -16.01 46.32
CA GLY A 65 3.33 -16.86 45.25
C GLY A 65 3.80 -18.31 45.40
N ASP A 66 2.89 -19.28 45.28
CA ASP A 66 3.26 -20.68 45.05
C ASP A 66 4.06 -20.74 43.73
N GLY A 67 5.18 -21.46 43.68
CA GLY A 67 6.07 -21.54 42.51
C GLY A 67 5.43 -22.06 41.21
N ASP A 68 4.16 -22.48 41.29
CA ASP A 68 3.34 -22.96 40.17
C ASP A 68 2.51 -21.85 39.47
N ASP A 69 2.56 -20.61 39.96
CA ASP A 69 1.87 -19.46 39.35
C ASP A 69 2.65 -18.92 38.13
N LEU A 70 2.00 -18.86 36.96
CA LEU A 70 2.60 -18.36 35.71
C LEU A 70 2.28 -16.89 35.44
N ALA A 71 1.01 -16.52 35.62
CA ALA A 71 0.51 -15.17 35.32
C ALA A 71 -0.67 -14.80 36.22
N ARG A 72 -0.84 -13.50 36.48
CA ARG A 72 -2.02 -12.91 37.11
C ARG A 72 -2.72 -12.02 36.09
N VAL A 73 -4.01 -12.26 35.88
CA VAL A 73 -4.82 -11.60 34.86
C VAL A 73 -5.89 -10.75 35.53
N LYS A 74 -5.97 -9.47 35.18
CA LYS A 74 -6.95 -8.51 35.71
C LYS A 74 -7.66 -7.81 34.57
N VAL A 75 -8.97 -7.62 34.70
CA VAL A 75 -9.73 -6.73 33.81
C VAL A 75 -9.72 -5.33 34.40
N VAL A 76 -9.25 -4.34 33.63
CA VAL A 76 -9.08 -2.94 34.07
C VAL A 76 -10.43 -2.21 34.08
N ASP A 77 -11.27 -2.46 33.08
CA ASP A 77 -12.59 -1.84 32.92
C ASP A 77 -13.59 -2.88 32.38
N GLY A 78 -14.42 -3.49 33.23
CA GLY A 78 -15.41 -4.48 32.81
C GLY A 78 -15.79 -5.52 33.88
N LYS A 79 -16.71 -6.42 33.54
CA LYS A 79 -17.06 -7.58 34.39
C LYS A 79 -16.25 -8.80 33.97
N LEU A 80 -15.77 -9.56 34.96
CA LEU A 80 -15.06 -10.82 34.73
C LEU A 80 -16.03 -11.86 34.13
N SER A 81 -15.72 -12.35 32.94
CA SER A 81 -16.42 -13.47 32.29
C SER A 81 -15.52 -14.72 32.27
N GLY A 82 -16.13 -15.91 32.23
CA GLY A 82 -15.50 -17.17 32.64
C GLY A 82 -14.34 -17.73 31.79
N ASP A 83 -14.09 -17.21 30.58
CA ASP A 83 -13.21 -17.86 29.59
C ASP A 83 -12.14 -16.91 28.98
N MET A 84 -11.55 -16.04 29.80
CA MET A 84 -10.63 -14.99 29.30
C MET A 84 -9.17 -15.42 29.13
N ALA A 85 -8.71 -16.47 29.83
CA ALA A 85 -7.34 -16.97 29.76
C ALA A 85 -7.27 -18.50 29.89
N GLU A 86 -6.59 -19.17 28.97
CA GLU A 86 -6.42 -20.62 28.95
C GLU A 86 -4.94 -20.97 28.75
N LEU A 87 -4.45 -21.97 29.47
CA LEU A 87 -3.10 -22.53 29.29
C LEU A 87 -3.19 -23.91 28.64
N MET A 88 -2.56 -24.07 27.49
CA MET A 88 -2.55 -25.30 26.72
C MET A 88 -1.13 -25.64 26.23
N GLU A 89 -0.92 -26.87 25.76
CA GLU A 89 0.34 -27.30 25.14
C GLU A 89 0.11 -27.55 23.65
N ILE A 90 0.87 -26.88 22.78
CA ILE A 90 0.83 -27.08 21.33
C ILE A 90 2.22 -27.48 20.86
N ASN A 91 2.34 -28.71 20.33
CA ASN A 91 3.61 -29.26 19.82
C ASN A 91 4.77 -29.20 20.83
N GLY A 92 4.49 -29.42 22.13
CA GLY A 92 5.50 -29.37 23.18
C GLY A 92 5.82 -27.97 23.71
N LEU A 93 5.15 -26.92 23.23
CA LEU A 93 5.30 -25.55 23.72
C LEU A 93 4.10 -25.13 24.58
N PRO A 94 4.32 -24.51 25.75
CA PRO A 94 3.24 -23.90 26.53
C PRO A 94 2.66 -22.72 25.75
N VAL A 95 1.33 -22.62 25.69
CA VAL A 95 0.59 -21.55 25.04
C VAL A 95 -0.41 -20.96 26.01
N LEU A 96 -0.23 -19.69 26.34
CA LEU A 96 -1.22 -18.87 27.04
C LEU A 96 -2.11 -18.19 26.00
N GLN A 97 -3.34 -18.69 25.87
CA GLN A 97 -4.35 -18.10 25.01
C GLN A 97 -5.21 -17.12 25.82
N LEU A 98 -5.35 -15.89 25.31
CA LEU A 98 -6.16 -14.83 25.90
C LEU A 98 -7.32 -14.50 24.95
N SER A 99 -8.54 -14.50 25.46
CA SER A 99 -9.76 -14.24 24.68
C SER A 99 -10.51 -13.06 25.28
N VAL A 100 -10.36 -11.88 24.67
CA VAL A 100 -10.81 -10.61 25.25
C VAL A 100 -12.03 -10.06 24.51
N THR A 101 -13.20 -10.45 24.98
CA THR A 101 -14.50 -10.06 24.43
C THR A 101 -15.09 -8.80 25.07
N GLU A 102 -14.61 -8.40 26.25
CA GLU A 102 -15.06 -7.21 26.97
C GLU A 102 -13.94 -6.66 27.87
N GLY A 103 -13.70 -5.34 27.79
CA GLY A 103 -12.77 -4.64 28.68
C GLY A 103 -11.29 -4.82 28.36
N LYS A 104 -10.44 -3.95 28.93
CA LYS A 104 -8.98 -4.04 28.78
C LYS A 104 -8.40 -5.07 29.75
N LEU A 105 -7.53 -5.96 29.24
CA LEU A 105 -6.86 -6.99 30.04
C LEU A 105 -5.45 -6.54 30.45
N ASP A 106 -5.11 -6.72 31.72
CA ASP A 106 -3.79 -6.49 32.29
C ASP A 106 -3.25 -7.83 32.81
N VAL A 107 -2.19 -8.30 32.18
CA VAL A 107 -1.57 -9.60 32.44
C VAL A 107 -0.19 -9.38 33.03
N GLN A 108 -0.09 -9.65 34.32
CA GLN A 108 1.15 -9.65 35.08
C GLN A 108 1.79 -11.04 34.99
N LEU A 109 2.87 -11.14 34.23
CA LEU A 109 3.68 -12.35 34.15
C LEU A 109 4.63 -12.37 35.34
N LEU A 110 4.66 -13.51 36.03
CA LEU A 110 5.43 -13.68 37.26
C LEU A 110 6.86 -14.17 36.99
N ARG A 111 7.14 -14.53 35.73
CA ARG A 111 8.42 -15.05 35.28
C ARG A 111 9.02 -14.12 34.23
N GLN A 112 10.27 -13.75 34.44
CA GLN A 112 10.98 -12.79 33.62
C GLN A 112 11.43 -13.43 32.30
N GLN A 113 11.25 -12.73 31.18
CA GLN A 113 11.86 -13.03 29.88
C GLN A 113 11.63 -14.45 29.34
N LEU A 114 10.41 -14.97 29.45
CA LEU A 114 10.06 -16.32 28.97
C LEU A 114 9.14 -16.33 27.74
N VAL A 115 8.61 -15.18 27.31
CA VAL A 115 7.72 -15.14 26.15
C VAL A 115 8.54 -15.17 24.86
N SER A 116 8.53 -16.32 24.18
CA SER A 116 9.24 -16.51 22.90
C SER A 116 8.40 -16.16 21.68
N LYS A 117 7.08 -16.11 21.84
CA LYS A 117 6.18 -15.76 20.74
C LYS A 117 4.95 -15.01 21.22
N VAL A 118 4.62 -13.92 20.55
CA VAL A 118 3.39 -13.14 20.77
C VAL A 118 2.63 -13.07 19.45
N VAL A 119 1.37 -13.50 19.46
CA VAL A 119 0.49 -13.43 18.29
C VAL A 119 -0.81 -12.73 18.67
N ASN A 120 -1.07 -11.58 18.05
CA ASN A 120 -2.38 -10.94 18.13
C ASN A 120 -3.21 -11.36 16.91
N GLN A 121 -4.29 -12.11 17.13
CA GLN A 121 -5.26 -12.48 16.08
C GLN A 121 -6.56 -11.65 16.16
N GLY A 122 -6.59 -10.68 17.07
CA GLY A 122 -7.73 -9.83 17.35
C GLY A 122 -7.72 -8.49 16.61
N SER A 123 -8.61 -7.60 17.04
CA SER A 123 -8.67 -6.20 16.60
C SER A 123 -8.21 -5.20 17.67
N GLY A 124 -7.99 -5.65 18.92
CA GLY A 124 -7.44 -4.82 20.00
C GLY A 124 -5.91 -4.75 19.97
N THR A 125 -5.31 -3.84 20.74
CA THR A 125 -3.86 -3.64 20.80
C THR A 125 -3.23 -4.52 21.88
N VAL A 126 -2.14 -5.21 21.54
CA VAL A 126 -1.32 -5.96 22.52
C VAL A 126 -0.04 -5.17 22.81
N THR A 127 0.06 -4.65 24.03
CA THR A 127 1.28 -3.97 24.50
C THR A 127 2.11 -4.95 25.34
N VAL A 128 3.38 -5.12 24.99
CA VAL A 128 4.35 -5.96 25.69
C VAL A 128 5.44 -5.08 26.26
N GLU A 129 5.48 -4.98 27.58
CA GLU A 129 6.48 -4.20 28.30
C GLU A 129 7.84 -4.93 28.39
N SER A 130 8.86 -4.18 28.81
CA SER A 130 10.21 -4.72 29.05
C SER A 130 10.18 -5.90 30.03
N ASN A 131 11.18 -6.77 29.91
CA ASN A 131 11.36 -7.96 30.77
C ASN A 131 10.31 -9.07 30.58
N VAL A 132 9.44 -8.98 29.58
CA VAL A 132 8.49 -10.04 29.23
C VAL A 132 9.05 -11.03 28.21
N LEU A 133 9.65 -10.52 27.13
CA LEU A 133 10.14 -11.32 26.01
C LEU A 133 11.46 -12.01 26.32
N VAL A 134 11.69 -13.18 25.71
CA VAL A 134 12.99 -13.85 25.74
C VAL A 134 14.07 -12.94 25.16
N THR A 135 15.19 -12.87 25.86
CA THR A 135 16.39 -12.13 25.44
C THR A 135 17.48 -13.05 24.90
N SER A 136 17.36 -14.37 25.10
CA SER A 136 18.26 -15.38 24.53
C SER A 136 17.51 -16.68 24.22
N GLY A 137 17.99 -17.45 23.24
CA GLY A 137 17.40 -18.74 22.87
C GLY A 137 17.17 -18.92 21.37
N PRO A 138 16.40 -19.95 20.96
CA PRO A 138 16.30 -20.35 19.56
C PRO A 138 15.48 -19.38 18.70
N SER A 139 14.49 -18.68 19.26
CA SER A 139 13.70 -17.74 18.48
C SER A 139 12.88 -16.77 19.34
N LEU A 140 12.67 -15.57 18.81
CA LEU A 140 11.66 -14.61 19.26
C LEU A 140 10.76 -14.24 18.07
N ILE A 141 9.44 -14.40 18.21
CA ILE A 141 8.47 -14.13 17.13
C ILE A 141 7.36 -13.20 17.62
N VAL A 142 7.15 -12.08 16.95
CA VAL A 142 6.06 -11.14 17.22
C VAL A 142 5.19 -11.05 15.97
N SER A 143 3.88 -11.23 16.11
CA SER A 143 2.97 -11.23 14.97
C SER A 143 1.63 -10.56 15.26
N ALA A 144 1.18 -9.72 14.32
CA ALA A 144 -0.18 -9.22 14.23
C ALA A 144 -0.88 -9.91 13.04
N ILE A 145 -1.87 -10.75 13.29
CA ILE A 145 -2.63 -11.53 12.30
C ILE A 145 -4.10 -11.09 12.38
N GLY A 146 -4.40 -9.88 11.92
CA GLY A 146 -5.71 -9.25 12.09
C GLY A 146 -5.66 -7.75 11.83
N SER A 147 -6.55 -7.00 12.49
CA SER A 147 -6.55 -5.54 12.45
C SER A 147 -5.97 -4.89 13.71
N GLY A 148 -5.65 -5.69 14.73
CA GLY A 148 -5.10 -5.21 15.99
C GLY A 148 -3.58 -5.06 15.97
N ASP A 149 -3.07 -4.14 16.78
CA ASP A 149 -1.65 -3.81 16.82
C ASP A 149 -0.89 -4.64 17.85
N VAL A 150 0.42 -4.74 17.69
CA VAL A 150 1.34 -5.32 18.69
C VAL A 150 2.49 -4.34 18.92
N LEU A 151 2.56 -3.81 20.13
CA LEU A 151 3.59 -2.86 20.57
C LEU A 151 4.53 -3.60 21.52
N VAL A 152 5.81 -3.65 21.20
CA VAL A 152 6.83 -4.37 21.97
C VAL A 152 7.93 -3.41 22.39
N THR A 153 8.31 -3.46 23.67
CA THR A 153 9.50 -2.78 24.18
C THR A 153 10.41 -3.77 24.90
N SER A 154 11.69 -3.79 24.55
CA SER A 154 12.74 -4.47 25.30
C SER A 154 13.89 -3.52 25.55
N THR A 155 14.19 -3.29 26.83
CA THR A 155 15.36 -2.53 27.27
C THR A 155 16.61 -3.41 27.47
N SER A 156 16.48 -4.72 27.27
CA SER A 156 17.60 -5.68 27.34
C SER A 156 18.05 -6.08 25.95
N SER A 157 19.37 -6.32 25.81
CA SER A 157 19.99 -6.86 24.60
C SER A 157 19.36 -8.20 24.21
N VAL A 158 18.98 -8.35 22.93
CA VAL A 158 18.35 -9.58 22.41
C VAL A 158 19.35 -10.39 21.58
N SER A 159 19.69 -11.59 22.04
CA SER A 159 20.63 -12.53 21.44
C SER A 159 19.97 -13.87 21.13
N VAL A 160 19.13 -13.91 20.10
CA VAL A 160 18.38 -15.10 19.65
C VAL A 160 18.86 -15.59 18.29
N ASP A 161 18.69 -16.89 17.99
CA ASP A 161 19.03 -17.42 16.66
C ASP A 161 18.12 -16.87 15.56
N TYR A 162 16.82 -16.71 15.84
CA TYR A 162 15.84 -16.16 14.88
C TYR A 162 14.94 -15.08 15.49
N LEU A 163 14.89 -13.91 14.87
CA LEU A 163 13.96 -12.83 15.21
C LEU A 163 12.94 -12.62 14.10
N GLY A 164 11.66 -12.92 14.36
CA GLY A 164 10.57 -12.77 13.40
C GLY A 164 9.61 -11.66 13.79
N LEU A 165 9.42 -10.66 12.94
CA LEU A 165 8.35 -9.66 13.07
C LEU A 165 7.39 -9.82 11.88
N THR A 166 6.10 -9.98 12.13
CA THR A 166 5.14 -10.23 11.04
C THR A 166 3.81 -9.51 11.24
N ALA A 167 3.46 -8.63 10.30
CA ALA A 167 2.10 -8.10 10.17
C ALA A 167 1.38 -8.80 9.02
N GLN A 168 0.19 -9.34 9.28
CA GLN A 168 -0.66 -10.03 8.32
C GLN A 168 -2.11 -9.58 8.53
N GLY A 169 -2.59 -8.67 7.68
CA GLY A 169 -3.89 -8.01 7.85
C GLY A 169 -3.74 -6.51 7.71
N SER A 170 -4.41 -5.73 8.56
CA SER A 170 -4.28 -4.26 8.62
C SER A 170 -3.62 -3.75 9.91
N GLY A 171 -3.33 -4.65 10.86
CA GLY A 171 -2.68 -4.32 12.13
C GLY A 171 -1.19 -4.04 12.00
N GLN A 172 -0.63 -3.36 12.99
CA GLN A 172 0.76 -2.90 13.01
C GLN A 172 1.58 -3.68 14.03
N VAL A 173 2.82 -4.01 13.70
CA VAL A 173 3.81 -4.51 14.65
C VAL A 173 4.86 -3.42 14.86
N GLN A 174 4.92 -2.85 16.05
CA GLN A 174 5.98 -1.92 16.44
C GLN A 174 6.84 -2.55 17.52
N ALA A 175 8.15 -2.69 17.26
CA ALA A 175 9.10 -3.23 18.22
C ALA A 175 10.21 -2.22 18.51
N SER A 176 10.54 -2.01 19.78
CA SER A 176 11.65 -1.18 20.22
C SER A 176 12.63 -2.04 21.03
N PHE A 177 13.88 -2.10 20.58
CA PHE A 177 14.96 -2.85 21.23
C PHE A 177 16.08 -1.91 21.66
N SER A 178 16.79 -2.23 22.75
CA SER A 178 18.05 -1.56 23.07
C SER A 178 19.11 -1.84 22.00
N ASP A 179 19.30 -3.12 21.71
CA ASP A 179 20.23 -3.68 20.75
C ASP A 179 19.88 -5.16 20.51
N PHE A 180 20.35 -5.73 19.40
CA PHE A 180 20.26 -7.16 19.16
C PHE A 180 21.47 -7.74 18.42
N HIS A 181 21.75 -9.01 18.71
CA HIS A 181 22.76 -9.84 18.05
C HIS A 181 22.11 -11.16 17.62
N VAL A 182 21.60 -11.22 16.40
CA VAL A 182 20.80 -12.35 15.92
C VAL A 182 21.41 -13.01 14.69
N LYS A 183 21.23 -14.32 14.54
CA LYS A 183 21.72 -15.03 13.33
C LYS A 183 20.81 -14.75 12.13
N SER A 184 19.50 -14.82 12.30
CA SER A 184 18.56 -14.52 11.22
C SER A 184 17.46 -13.61 11.73
N MET A 185 17.20 -12.52 11.01
CA MET A 185 16.07 -11.63 11.27
C MET A 185 15.16 -11.63 10.06
N SER A 186 13.87 -11.85 10.27
CA SER A 186 12.87 -11.72 9.22
C SER A 186 11.75 -10.78 9.64
N MET A 187 11.60 -9.70 8.88
CA MET A 187 10.46 -8.80 8.97
C MET A 187 9.56 -9.09 7.77
N LYS A 188 8.26 -9.25 8.01
CA LYS A 188 7.29 -9.58 6.97
C LYS A 188 6.02 -8.76 7.13
N VAL A 189 5.58 -8.16 6.05
CA VAL A 189 4.30 -7.46 5.98
C VAL A 189 3.48 -8.11 4.87
N TYR A 190 2.25 -8.50 5.18
CA TYR A 190 1.28 -9.04 4.25
C TYR A 190 0.02 -8.16 4.29
N LEU A 191 -0.56 -7.87 3.12
CA LEU A 191 -1.74 -7.01 2.95
C LEU A 191 -1.46 -5.53 3.26
N SER A 192 -2.16 -4.89 4.20
CA SER A 192 -2.08 -3.44 4.47
C SER A 192 -1.50 -3.08 5.85
N GLY A 193 -1.07 -4.06 6.64
CA GLY A 193 -0.46 -3.85 7.95
C GLY A 193 0.91 -3.19 7.85
N SER A 194 1.52 -2.84 8.97
CA SER A 194 2.88 -2.28 8.98
C SER A 194 3.77 -2.98 9.98
N THR A 195 5.07 -2.96 9.74
CA THR A 195 6.05 -3.47 10.71
C THR A 195 7.18 -2.47 10.88
N THR A 196 7.31 -1.95 12.10
CA THR A 196 8.33 -0.97 12.46
C THR A 196 9.21 -1.53 13.57
N ALA A 197 10.52 -1.49 13.39
CA ALA A 197 11.51 -1.86 14.40
C ALA A 197 12.45 -0.67 14.67
N PHE A 198 12.55 -0.28 15.93
CA PHE A 198 13.47 0.75 16.42
C PHE A 198 14.56 0.09 17.28
N VAL A 199 15.80 0.49 17.06
CA VAL A 199 16.97 -0.09 17.75
C VAL A 199 17.85 1.02 18.26
N ALA A 200 17.98 1.17 19.58
CA ALA A 200 18.64 2.34 20.16
C ALA A 200 20.19 2.33 20.01
N SER A 201 20.81 1.16 19.88
CA SER A 201 22.26 0.98 19.87
C SER A 201 22.74 0.08 18.71
N SER A 202 24.06 -0.09 18.60
CA SER A 202 24.69 -0.91 17.56
C SER A 202 24.20 -2.36 17.62
N SER A 203 23.81 -2.92 16.48
CA SER A 203 23.24 -4.27 16.40
C SER A 203 23.81 -5.06 15.23
N ALA A 204 23.78 -6.39 15.33
CA ALA A 204 24.31 -7.29 14.31
C ALA A 204 23.30 -8.38 13.92
N VAL A 205 23.16 -8.63 12.62
CA VAL A 205 22.29 -9.66 12.03
C VAL A 205 23.05 -10.43 10.96
N ASP A 206 23.25 -11.74 11.10
CA ASP A 206 23.94 -12.47 10.02
C ASP A 206 23.11 -12.46 8.71
N ASP A 207 21.85 -12.87 8.73
CA ASP A 207 20.93 -12.87 7.57
C ASP A 207 19.68 -12.02 7.86
N LEU A 208 19.56 -10.88 7.16
CA LEU A 208 18.44 -9.94 7.27
C LEU A 208 17.49 -10.11 6.07
N LYS A 209 16.26 -10.55 6.35
CA LYS A 209 15.23 -10.76 5.33
C LYS A 209 14.02 -9.85 5.54
N LEU A 210 13.80 -8.95 4.59
CA LEU A 210 12.69 -8.01 4.57
C LEU A 210 11.72 -8.40 3.46
N VAL A 211 10.47 -8.65 3.81
CA VAL A 211 9.44 -9.06 2.86
C VAL A 211 8.21 -8.18 3.03
N VAL A 212 7.83 -7.45 1.99
CA VAL A 212 6.55 -6.74 1.92
C VAL A 212 5.75 -7.35 0.77
N GLU A 213 4.57 -7.86 1.07
CA GLU A 213 3.61 -8.42 0.12
C GLU A 213 2.25 -7.73 0.30
N GLY A 214 1.99 -6.65 -0.44
CA GLY A 214 0.78 -5.83 -0.33
C GLY A 214 1.06 -4.33 -0.30
N ALA A 215 0.14 -3.55 0.27
CA ALA A 215 0.23 -2.09 0.40
C ALA A 215 0.84 -1.63 1.74
N GLY A 216 1.18 -2.57 2.62
CA GLY A 216 1.71 -2.30 3.95
C GLY A 216 3.18 -1.90 3.98
N SER A 217 3.57 -0.97 4.84
CA SER A 217 4.95 -0.46 4.91
C SER A 217 5.78 -1.12 6.02
N MET A 218 7.08 -1.21 5.78
CA MET A 218 8.07 -1.74 6.71
C MET A 218 9.15 -0.69 6.99
N CYS A 219 9.52 -0.54 8.26
CA CYS A 219 10.60 0.37 8.67
C CYS A 219 11.49 -0.32 9.70
N LEU A 220 12.79 -0.36 9.43
CA LEU A 220 13.80 -0.77 10.41
C LEU A 220 14.80 0.38 10.58
N ASN A 221 14.77 1.00 11.76
CA ASN A 221 15.63 2.11 12.10
C ASN A 221 16.53 1.73 13.29
N SER A 222 17.83 1.99 13.15
CA SER A 222 18.79 1.89 14.23
C SER A 222 19.36 3.26 14.56
N ASP A 223 19.34 3.74 15.80
CA ASP A 223 19.91 5.05 16.14
C ASP A 223 21.46 5.09 16.01
N SER A 224 22.10 3.93 15.76
CA SER A 224 23.55 3.78 15.59
C SER A 224 23.92 3.02 14.30
N SER A 225 24.51 1.82 14.38
CA SER A 225 24.88 0.99 13.23
C SER A 225 24.16 -0.37 13.24
N LEU A 226 23.83 -0.86 12.05
CA LEU A 226 23.28 -2.19 11.83
C LEU A 226 24.20 -2.97 10.90
N ASP A 227 24.94 -3.92 11.46
CA ASP A 227 25.87 -4.77 10.69
C ASP A 227 25.15 -6.02 10.20
N THR A 228 25.23 -6.30 8.89
CA THR A 228 24.66 -7.53 8.33
C THR A 228 25.57 -8.22 7.32
N LYS A 229 25.58 -9.55 7.30
CA LYS A 229 26.36 -10.34 6.33
C LYS A 229 25.59 -10.52 5.03
N GLU A 230 24.30 -10.81 5.10
CA GLU A 230 23.41 -11.02 3.96
C GLU A 230 22.12 -10.22 4.13
N LEU A 231 21.74 -9.47 3.09
CA LEU A 231 20.50 -8.69 3.04
C LEU A 231 19.64 -9.16 1.86
N THR A 232 18.46 -9.68 2.18
CA THR A 232 17.43 -10.04 1.21
C THR A 232 16.23 -9.11 1.35
N ILE A 233 15.92 -8.37 0.29
CA ILE A 233 14.73 -7.51 0.22
C ILE A 233 13.79 -8.04 -0.87
N SER A 234 12.51 -8.21 -0.52
CA SER A 234 11.44 -8.65 -1.42
C SER A 234 10.21 -7.77 -1.21
N ALA A 235 9.97 -6.84 -2.13
CA ALA A 235 8.75 -6.03 -2.16
C ALA A 235 7.86 -6.50 -3.33
N ILE A 236 6.62 -6.87 -3.01
CA ILE A 236 5.60 -7.39 -3.94
C ILE A 236 4.29 -6.65 -3.62
N GLY A 237 4.08 -5.49 -4.24
CA GLY A 237 2.92 -4.63 -3.97
C GLY A 237 3.31 -3.16 -3.88
N SER A 238 2.43 -2.31 -3.36
CA SER A 238 2.64 -0.86 -3.21
C SER A 238 3.29 -0.45 -1.88
N GLY A 239 3.59 -1.40 -1.00
CA GLY A 239 4.19 -1.14 0.32
C GLY A 239 5.68 -0.81 0.27
N ASP A 240 6.10 0.14 1.10
CA ASP A 240 7.48 0.62 1.17
C ASP A 240 8.34 -0.18 2.16
N ILE A 241 9.64 -0.28 1.90
CA ILE A 241 10.64 -0.79 2.85
C ILE A 241 11.65 0.32 3.11
N SER A 242 11.75 0.75 4.37
CA SER A 242 12.73 1.73 4.84
C SER A 242 13.74 1.10 5.79
N LEU A 243 15.02 1.42 5.58
CA LEU A 243 16.16 1.00 6.40
C LEU A 243 17.04 2.21 6.70
N GLY A 244 17.42 2.46 7.96
CA GLY A 244 18.33 3.56 8.31
C GLY A 244 19.16 3.35 9.58
N PRO A 245 20.25 4.14 9.82
CA PRO A 245 20.95 5.07 8.94
C PRO A 245 22.45 4.77 8.70
N LYS A 246 23.04 3.64 9.15
CA LYS A 246 24.47 3.33 8.88
C LYS A 246 24.78 1.82 8.71
N GLY A 247 24.20 1.17 7.71
CA GLY A 247 24.55 -0.22 7.37
C GLY A 247 25.67 -0.31 6.34
N SER A 248 26.67 -1.17 6.58
CA SER A 248 27.67 -1.58 5.57
C SER A 248 27.30 -2.98 5.06
N CYS A 249 26.94 -3.11 3.78
CA CYS A 249 26.56 -4.39 3.17
C CYS A 249 27.71 -4.93 2.30
N LYS A 250 28.11 -6.19 2.52
CA LYS A 250 29.20 -6.83 1.75
C LYS A 250 28.70 -7.55 0.49
N ASP A 251 27.46 -8.07 0.51
CA ASP A 251 26.80 -8.72 -0.62
C ASP A 251 25.28 -8.47 -0.53
N ALA A 252 24.74 -7.59 -1.38
CA ALA A 252 23.30 -7.27 -1.42
C ALA A 252 22.65 -7.95 -2.63
N ASN A 253 21.61 -8.76 -2.41
CA ASN A 253 20.85 -9.40 -3.48
C ASN A 253 19.43 -8.81 -3.53
N LEU A 254 19.18 -7.95 -4.52
CA LEU A 254 17.88 -7.33 -4.74
C LEU A 254 17.03 -8.24 -5.65
N MET A 255 16.14 -9.03 -5.06
CA MET A 255 15.22 -9.88 -5.81
C MET A 255 13.90 -9.14 -6.05
N MET A 256 13.94 -8.14 -6.94
CA MET A 256 12.74 -7.46 -7.41
C MET A 256 12.06 -8.33 -8.48
N LYS A 257 11.12 -9.19 -8.05
CA LYS A 257 10.35 -10.03 -8.98
C LYS A 257 9.29 -9.20 -9.70
N LEU A 258 9.71 -8.46 -10.73
CA LEU A 258 8.80 -8.09 -11.81
C LEU A 258 8.41 -9.37 -12.56
N PHE A 259 7.11 -9.68 -12.61
CA PHE A 259 6.60 -10.58 -13.63
C PHE A 259 6.52 -9.83 -14.98
N SER A 260 7.65 -9.75 -15.69
CA SER A 260 7.65 -9.80 -17.16
C SER A 260 9.01 -10.32 -17.64
N LEU A 261 8.98 -11.09 -18.73
CA LEU A 261 10.05 -11.96 -19.22
C LEU A 261 10.71 -11.31 -20.45
N TYR A 262 12.05 -11.40 -20.56
CA TYR A 262 12.97 -10.98 -21.65
C TYR A 262 13.29 -9.47 -21.72
N ALA A 263 14.54 -8.99 -21.87
CA ALA A 263 15.80 -9.61 -22.29
C ALA A 263 17.02 -8.98 -21.57
N LEU A 264 18.05 -9.79 -21.30
CA LEU A 264 19.39 -9.38 -20.91
C LEU A 264 20.18 -8.98 -22.16
N VAL A 265 20.66 -7.73 -22.23
CA VAL A 265 21.81 -7.36 -23.07
C VAL A 265 22.76 -6.52 -22.23
N THR A 266 23.95 -7.04 -22.04
CA THR A 266 25.12 -6.36 -21.50
C THR A 266 25.59 -5.28 -22.46
N PHE A 267 25.68 -4.03 -22.00
CA PHE A 267 26.58 -3.02 -22.57
C PHE A 267 27.30 -2.30 -21.44
N ALA A 268 28.58 -2.64 -21.26
CA ALA A 268 29.54 -1.74 -20.66
C ALA A 268 30.16 -0.93 -21.80
N LEU A 269 29.86 0.37 -21.88
CA LEU A 269 30.69 1.34 -22.57
C LEU A 269 30.42 2.73 -21.99
N SER A 270 31.49 3.28 -21.41
CA SER A 270 31.67 4.65 -20.96
C SER A 270 31.17 5.67 -21.98
N GLN A 271 30.29 6.58 -21.57
CA GLN A 271 30.14 7.90 -22.17
C GLN A 271 30.10 8.96 -21.08
N ALA A 272 30.76 10.07 -21.36
CA ALA A 272 31.06 11.16 -20.45
C ALA A 272 29.80 11.77 -19.84
N LEU A 273 29.91 12.14 -18.57
CA LEU A 273 29.01 13.08 -17.90
C LEU A 273 28.95 14.36 -18.72
N VAL A 274 27.81 14.62 -19.34
CA VAL A 274 27.37 15.98 -19.64
C VAL A 274 26.47 16.33 -18.46
N ASP A 275 26.99 17.10 -17.50
CA ASP A 275 26.18 17.71 -16.45
C ASP A 275 25.22 18.69 -17.14
N ALA A 276 23.97 18.28 -17.36
CA ALA A 276 22.89 19.18 -17.72
C ALA A 276 22.56 20.07 -16.51
N ALA A 277 22.82 21.37 -16.62
CA ALA A 277 22.69 22.31 -15.50
C ALA A 277 21.36 23.08 -15.56
N ILE A 278 20.25 22.42 -15.18
CA ILE A 278 18.99 23.13 -14.92
C ILE A 278 19.20 24.08 -13.73
N SER A 279 18.88 25.36 -13.89
CA SER A 279 18.94 26.36 -12.82
C SER A 279 17.58 26.99 -12.53
N ILE A 280 17.38 27.45 -11.30
CA ILE A 280 16.12 28.06 -10.86
C ILE A 280 16.42 29.40 -10.19
N ASP A 281 15.89 30.46 -10.76
CA ASP A 281 15.92 31.81 -10.19
C ASP A 281 14.54 32.16 -9.60
N SER A 282 14.48 32.92 -8.50
CA SER A 282 13.21 33.39 -7.94
C SER A 282 13.15 34.91 -7.86
N ALA A 283 11.95 35.46 -8.06
CA ALA A 283 11.65 36.88 -7.93
C ALA A 283 10.31 37.05 -7.20
N GLU A 284 10.26 38.00 -6.27
CA GLU A 284 9.05 38.34 -5.52
C GLU A 284 8.58 39.74 -5.92
N SER A 285 7.28 39.89 -6.17
CA SER A 285 6.67 41.18 -6.47
C SER A 285 5.31 41.33 -5.82
N THR A 286 4.96 42.55 -5.45
CA THR A 286 3.61 42.90 -4.99
C THR A 286 2.76 43.24 -6.21
N GLY A 287 1.66 42.51 -6.42
CA GLY A 287 0.79 42.71 -7.58
C GLY A 287 0.27 44.16 -7.69
N GLN A 288 0.02 44.62 -8.91
CA GLN A 288 -0.41 45.99 -9.23
C GLN A 288 -1.71 46.44 -8.53
N ASP A 289 -2.51 45.50 -8.00
CA ASP A 289 -3.78 45.74 -7.27
C ASP A 289 -3.70 45.56 -5.74
N GLY A 290 -2.52 45.29 -5.16
CA GLY A 290 -2.30 45.27 -3.70
C GLY A 290 -3.00 44.16 -2.89
N ALA A 291 -3.89 43.38 -3.50
CA ALA A 291 -4.65 42.32 -2.80
C ALA A 291 -3.95 40.94 -2.78
N PHE A 292 -3.01 40.69 -3.71
CA PHE A 292 -2.29 39.42 -3.83
C PHE A 292 -0.78 39.65 -3.98
N LEU A 293 -0.02 38.82 -3.29
CA LEU A 293 1.42 38.68 -3.43
C LEU A 293 1.72 37.67 -4.52
N GLU A 294 2.74 37.95 -5.33
CA GLU A 294 3.17 37.06 -6.40
C GLU A 294 4.64 36.68 -6.20
N LYS A 295 4.90 35.38 -6.21
CA LYS A 295 6.25 34.82 -6.29
C LYS A 295 6.39 34.02 -7.55
N MET A 296 7.45 34.31 -8.29
CA MET A 296 7.75 33.70 -9.57
C MET A 296 9.09 32.99 -9.49
N TRP A 297 9.14 31.77 -9.99
CA TRP A 297 10.39 31.06 -10.25
C TRP A 297 10.56 30.92 -11.76
N THR A 298 11.77 31.17 -12.24
CA THR A 298 12.19 30.97 -13.62
C THR A 298 13.10 29.76 -13.66
N VAL A 299 12.66 28.70 -14.34
CA VAL A 299 13.44 27.50 -14.59
C VAL A 299 14.16 27.69 -15.92
N ARG A 300 15.49 27.61 -15.89
CA ARG A 300 16.36 27.73 -17.07
C ARG A 300 16.99 26.37 -17.35
N GLY A 301 17.10 26.02 -18.63
CA GLY A 301 17.88 24.87 -19.10
C GLY A 301 18.97 25.35 -20.04
N GLU A 302 20.03 24.56 -20.22
CA GLU A 302 21.01 24.77 -21.27
C GLU A 302 20.49 24.25 -22.63
N ASP A 303 21.19 24.61 -23.71
CA ASP A 303 20.83 24.19 -25.07
C ASP A 303 20.82 22.65 -25.18
N GLY A 304 19.62 22.07 -25.28
CA GLY A 304 19.40 20.62 -25.37
C GLY A 304 18.84 19.98 -24.10
N ASP A 305 18.68 20.73 -23.01
CA ASP A 305 18.02 20.26 -21.80
C ASP A 305 16.51 20.14 -22.03
N VAL A 306 15.99 18.92 -21.93
CA VAL A 306 14.55 18.65 -22.05
C VAL A 306 13.95 18.57 -20.65
N ILE A 307 12.96 19.42 -20.36
CA ILE A 307 12.12 19.31 -19.16
C ILE A 307 10.96 18.37 -19.49
N ASP A 308 11.13 17.09 -19.19
CA ASP A 308 10.13 16.07 -19.46
C ASP A 308 9.32 15.69 -18.20
N ALA A 309 9.76 16.10 -17.01
CA ALA A 309 9.15 15.74 -15.74
C ALA A 309 8.68 16.95 -14.90
N LEU A 310 7.43 16.87 -14.43
CA LEU A 310 6.82 17.80 -13.50
C LEU A 310 6.27 17.07 -12.27
N LYS A 311 6.69 17.50 -11.08
CA LYS A 311 6.15 17.01 -9.80
C LYS A 311 5.51 18.14 -9.00
N VAL A 312 4.27 17.94 -8.56
CA VAL A 312 3.47 18.93 -7.84
C VAL A 312 3.11 18.42 -6.45
N GLU A 313 3.71 19.03 -5.43
CA GLU A 313 3.56 18.67 -4.01
C GLU A 313 3.05 19.86 -3.17
N VAL A 314 2.32 20.77 -3.83
CA VAL A 314 1.66 21.92 -3.20
C VAL A 314 0.14 21.78 -3.25
N ALA A 315 -0.54 22.29 -2.24
CA ALA A 315 -2.00 22.27 -2.15
C ALA A 315 -2.67 23.32 -3.04
N GLY A 316 -3.96 23.10 -3.33
CA GLY A 316 -4.78 23.98 -4.16
C GLY A 316 -4.85 23.53 -5.63
N ASN A 317 -5.42 24.41 -6.46
CA ASN A 317 -5.52 24.18 -7.89
C ASN A 317 -4.24 24.65 -8.60
N VAL A 318 -3.67 23.78 -9.44
CA VAL A 318 -2.48 24.05 -10.24
C VAL A 318 -2.82 23.94 -11.72
N PHE A 319 -2.41 24.93 -12.50
CA PHE A 319 -2.64 24.96 -13.94
C PHE A 319 -1.31 24.91 -14.66
N VAL A 320 -1.17 23.99 -15.60
CA VAL A 320 0.02 23.86 -16.44
C VAL A 320 -0.37 24.25 -17.86
N ASP A 321 0.22 25.31 -18.37
CA ASP A 321 -0.04 25.86 -19.69
C ASP A 321 1.25 25.90 -20.51
N TYR A 322 1.13 26.01 -21.83
CA TYR A 322 2.22 26.24 -22.75
C TYR A 322 2.19 27.68 -23.27
N ASP A 323 3.34 28.34 -23.33
CA ASP A 323 3.48 29.67 -23.93
C ASP A 323 4.83 29.85 -24.65
N ALA A 324 4.77 29.86 -25.99
CA ALA A 324 5.93 30.05 -26.86
C ALA A 324 6.66 31.39 -26.64
N SER A 325 5.97 32.41 -26.10
CA SER A 325 6.56 33.74 -25.93
C SER A 325 7.67 33.78 -24.89
N LEU A 326 7.76 32.75 -24.02
CA LEU A 326 8.81 32.61 -23.01
C LEU A 326 10.22 32.44 -23.61
N HIS A 327 10.33 31.89 -24.81
CA HIS A 327 11.62 31.77 -25.53
C HIS A 327 12.20 33.10 -25.99
N ASN A 328 11.40 34.18 -26.02
CA ASN A 328 11.83 35.47 -26.57
C ASN A 328 12.51 36.40 -25.53
N SER A 329 12.71 35.98 -24.29
CA SER A 329 13.28 36.81 -23.22
C SER A 329 14.65 36.34 -22.75
N ASP A 330 15.70 37.15 -22.96
CA ASP A 330 17.07 37.12 -22.38
C ASP A 330 17.48 35.85 -21.59
N GLY A 331 17.56 34.72 -22.30
CA GLY A 331 18.02 33.41 -21.80
C GLY A 331 17.01 32.30 -22.07
N GLN A 332 17.48 31.06 -22.13
CA GLN A 332 16.68 29.88 -22.42
C GLN A 332 15.79 29.53 -21.21
N VAL A 333 14.67 30.25 -21.08
CA VAL A 333 13.67 30.01 -20.04
C VAL A 333 12.87 28.79 -20.43
N ALA A 334 13.10 27.68 -19.74
CA ALA A 334 12.43 26.41 -20.02
C ALA A 334 11.03 26.38 -19.40
N ALA A 335 10.83 26.97 -18.21
CA ALA A 335 9.51 27.12 -17.59
C ALA A 335 9.43 28.31 -16.61
N LYS A 336 8.22 28.78 -16.32
CA LYS A 336 7.92 29.72 -15.24
C LYS A 336 6.90 29.13 -14.29
N VAL A 337 7.16 29.22 -12.99
CA VAL A 337 6.20 28.87 -11.93
C VAL A 337 5.75 30.17 -11.27
N ILE A 338 4.45 30.41 -11.19
CA ILE A 338 3.84 31.61 -10.65
C ILE A 338 2.90 31.19 -9.52
N LEU A 339 3.22 31.59 -8.30
CA LEU A 339 2.38 31.43 -7.14
C LEU A 339 1.78 32.78 -6.76
N ARG A 340 0.44 32.86 -6.77
CA ARG A 340 -0.30 34.02 -6.26
C ARG A 340 -0.96 33.65 -4.95
N SER A 341 -0.77 34.47 -3.92
CA SER A 341 -1.48 34.29 -2.67
C SER A 341 -1.84 35.59 -1.96
N SER A 342 -2.93 35.58 -1.20
CA SER A 342 -3.28 36.69 -0.30
C SER A 342 -2.47 36.70 1.01
N SER A 343 -1.59 35.72 1.22
CA SER A 343 -0.81 35.55 2.46
C SER A 343 0.69 35.44 2.18
N ALA A 344 1.48 36.31 2.81
CA ALA A 344 2.94 36.29 2.72
C ALA A 344 3.54 34.99 3.28
N ASP A 345 2.94 34.48 4.36
CA ASP A 345 3.37 33.23 4.96
C ASP A 345 3.22 32.09 3.96
N MET A 346 2.11 32.05 3.22
CA MET A 346 1.83 31.00 2.24
C MET A 346 2.80 31.05 1.05
N VAL A 347 3.10 32.26 0.56
CA VAL A 347 4.15 32.46 -0.45
C VAL A 347 5.51 31.98 0.05
N GLY A 348 5.83 32.23 1.32
CA GLY A 348 7.07 31.82 1.96
C GLY A 348 7.18 30.34 2.30
N LEU A 349 6.12 29.52 2.12
CA LEU A 349 6.17 28.07 2.34
C LEU A 349 6.57 27.28 1.09
N VAL A 350 6.31 27.81 -0.10
CA VAL A 350 6.52 27.11 -1.36
C VAL A 350 7.93 27.35 -1.86
N ASP A 351 8.50 26.31 -2.47
CA ASP A 351 9.76 26.39 -3.18
C ASP A 351 9.73 25.53 -4.46
N VAL A 352 10.68 25.79 -5.35
CA VAL A 352 10.84 25.05 -6.60
C VAL A 352 12.28 24.55 -6.67
N SER A 353 12.44 23.25 -6.84
CA SER A 353 13.76 22.61 -6.94
C SER A 353 13.85 21.68 -8.15
N VAL A 354 15.07 21.47 -8.62
CA VAL A 354 15.36 20.60 -9.77
C VAL A 354 15.15 19.14 -9.38
N LEU A 355 14.53 18.37 -10.28
CA LEU A 355 14.50 16.92 -10.19
C LEU A 355 15.82 16.40 -10.80
N ALA A 356 16.66 15.79 -9.98
CA ALA A 356 17.91 15.18 -10.46
C ALA A 356 17.61 14.12 -11.52
N ASN A 357 18.39 14.12 -12.62
CA ASN A 357 18.28 13.19 -13.74
C ASN A 357 18.38 11.73 -13.26
N ASN A 358 17.24 11.14 -12.96
CA ASN A 358 17.08 9.77 -12.48
C ASN A 358 16.00 9.07 -13.32
N ASP A 359 15.63 7.86 -12.93
CA ASP A 359 14.52 7.10 -13.54
C ASP A 359 13.16 7.86 -13.54
N GLU A 360 13.05 8.98 -12.81
CA GLU A 360 11.88 9.87 -12.74
C GLU A 360 11.84 10.97 -13.83
N GLY A 361 12.88 11.10 -14.67
CA GLY A 361 12.98 12.13 -15.71
C GLY A 361 13.78 13.37 -15.30
N SER A 362 13.90 14.31 -16.23
CA SER A 362 14.60 15.58 -16.11
C SER A 362 13.56 16.70 -15.97
N GLY A 363 13.61 17.47 -14.89
CA GLY A 363 12.71 18.61 -14.75
C GLY A 363 12.69 19.24 -13.37
N PHE A 364 11.51 19.59 -12.86
CA PHE A 364 11.41 20.32 -11.59
C PHE A 364 10.21 19.88 -10.74
N ARG A 365 10.35 20.08 -9.43
CA ARG A 365 9.30 19.88 -8.44
C ARG A 365 8.89 21.21 -7.80
N VAL A 366 7.59 21.41 -7.65
CA VAL A 366 7.01 22.50 -6.86
C VAL A 366 6.55 21.90 -5.54
N HIS A 367 7.16 22.30 -4.42
CA HIS A 367 6.96 21.64 -3.13
C HIS A 367 6.93 22.63 -1.97
N TYR A 368 6.53 22.15 -0.80
CA TYR A 368 6.69 22.91 0.45
C TYR A 368 8.10 22.75 1.02
N GLN A 369 8.62 23.82 1.61
CA GLN A 369 9.85 23.79 2.38
C GLN A 369 9.68 22.87 3.60
N ASN A 370 10.70 22.07 3.91
CA ASN A 370 10.71 21.19 5.07
C ASN A 370 10.85 21.96 6.40
N LYS A 371 9.78 22.61 6.85
CA LYS A 371 9.74 23.37 8.11
C LYS A 371 8.39 23.22 8.80
N ASN A 372 8.38 23.46 10.11
CA ASN A 372 7.13 23.60 10.85
C ASN A 372 6.50 24.95 10.52
N ALA A 373 5.27 24.94 9.99
CA ALA A 373 4.57 26.16 9.66
C ALA A 373 3.05 25.95 9.68
N LEU A 374 2.33 27.05 9.88
CA LEU A 374 0.90 27.15 9.66
C LEU A 374 0.67 28.42 8.86
N ALA A 375 0.02 28.30 7.70
CA ALA A 375 -0.32 29.47 6.91
C ALA A 375 -1.72 29.33 6.32
N ILE A 376 -2.42 30.45 6.23
CA ILE A 376 -3.80 30.54 5.75
C ILE A 376 -3.84 31.63 4.69
N GLY A 377 -4.46 31.34 3.55
CA GLY A 377 -4.59 32.31 2.47
C GLY A 377 -5.25 31.72 1.23
N GLU A 378 -5.64 32.61 0.33
CA GLU A 378 -6.06 32.22 -1.01
C GLU A 378 -4.82 31.92 -1.84
N VAL A 379 -4.83 30.85 -2.63
CA VAL A 379 -3.68 30.38 -3.41
C VAL A 379 -4.12 30.02 -4.83
N LEU A 380 -3.32 30.42 -5.82
CA LEU A 380 -3.39 29.96 -7.20
C LEU A 380 -1.97 29.71 -7.71
N THR A 381 -1.72 28.51 -8.23
CA THR A 381 -0.43 28.15 -8.83
C THR A 381 -0.59 27.98 -10.33
N GLN A 382 0.26 28.65 -11.10
CA GLN A 382 0.34 28.52 -12.55
C GLN A 382 1.76 28.10 -12.93
N ILE A 383 1.87 27.15 -13.85
CA ILE A 383 3.12 26.65 -14.40
C ILE A 383 3.02 26.84 -15.90
N ILE A 384 3.99 27.52 -16.49
CA ILE A 384 4.00 27.81 -17.92
C ILE A 384 5.28 27.22 -18.50
N VAL A 385 5.15 26.22 -19.37
CA VAL A 385 6.29 25.63 -20.09
C VAL A 385 6.52 26.37 -21.40
N SER A 386 7.78 26.54 -21.78
CA SER A 386 8.19 27.28 -22.98
C SER A 386 8.11 26.47 -24.26
N ASP A 387 8.36 25.15 -24.16
CA ASP A 387 8.36 24.22 -25.27
C ASP A 387 7.03 23.46 -25.36
N PRO A 388 6.46 23.31 -26.56
CA PRO A 388 5.24 22.55 -26.74
C PRO A 388 5.53 21.05 -26.68
N SER A 389 4.57 20.30 -26.16
CA SER A 389 4.59 18.83 -26.14
C SER A 389 5.84 18.25 -25.50
N VAL A 390 6.32 18.87 -24.42
CA VAL A 390 7.59 18.53 -23.77
C VAL A 390 7.42 17.60 -22.58
N LEU A 391 6.30 17.71 -21.83
CA LEU A 391 6.09 16.92 -20.63
C LEU A 391 5.69 15.49 -20.97
N SER A 392 6.47 14.53 -20.48
CA SER A 392 6.20 13.10 -20.55
C SER A 392 5.73 12.56 -19.20
N ARG A 393 6.07 13.23 -18.08
CA ARG A 393 5.79 12.77 -16.73
C ARG A 393 5.16 13.86 -15.89
N VAL A 394 3.99 13.57 -15.33
CA VAL A 394 3.28 14.48 -14.42
C VAL A 394 2.87 13.71 -13.17
N SER A 395 3.29 14.22 -12.00
CA SER A 395 2.98 13.60 -10.72
C SER A 395 2.43 14.59 -9.68
N ALA A 396 1.55 14.10 -8.83
CA ALA A 396 0.79 14.90 -7.87
C ALA A 396 0.62 14.17 -6.54
N SER A 397 0.92 14.80 -5.40
CA SER A 397 0.75 14.17 -4.08
C SER A 397 -0.07 14.96 -3.07
N THR A 398 -0.14 16.28 -3.23
CA THR A 398 -0.75 17.20 -2.25
C THR A 398 -1.71 18.20 -2.90
N ALA A 399 -1.74 18.26 -4.23
CA ALA A 399 -2.61 19.16 -4.97
C ALA A 399 -4.09 18.76 -4.77
N ASP A 400 -4.99 19.74 -4.81
CA ASP A 400 -6.43 19.44 -4.94
C ASP A 400 -6.68 18.96 -6.37
N LYS A 401 -6.32 19.81 -7.33
CA LYS A 401 -6.54 19.58 -8.75
C LYS A 401 -5.37 20.10 -9.58
N ILE A 402 -4.92 19.32 -10.54
CA ILE A 402 -3.96 19.74 -11.56
C ILE A 402 -4.65 19.68 -12.91
N VAL A 403 -4.60 20.78 -13.65
CA VAL A 403 -5.12 20.86 -15.02
C VAL A 403 -3.94 21.06 -15.94
N VAL A 404 -3.67 20.06 -16.77
CA VAL A 404 -2.64 20.13 -17.81
C VAL A 404 -3.32 20.55 -19.11
N GLY A 405 -2.97 21.74 -19.58
CA GLY A 405 -3.53 22.37 -20.76
C GLY A 405 -3.10 21.71 -22.07
N GLU A 406 -3.73 22.18 -23.15
CA GLU A 406 -3.43 21.74 -24.51
C GLU A 406 -1.98 22.08 -24.89
N GLY A 407 -1.34 21.20 -25.67
CA GLY A 407 0.02 21.41 -26.17
C GLY A 407 1.12 21.29 -25.11
N VAL A 408 0.83 20.86 -23.88
CA VAL A 408 1.84 20.67 -22.83
C VAL A 408 2.45 19.26 -22.85
N LEU A 409 1.61 18.22 -22.94
CA LEU A 409 2.06 16.82 -22.96
C LEU A 409 2.56 16.40 -24.35
N VAL A 410 3.55 15.51 -24.36
CA VAL A 410 3.99 14.84 -25.59
C VAL A 410 2.79 14.16 -26.27
N SER A 411 2.59 14.41 -27.56
CA SER A 411 1.37 13.97 -28.27
C SER A 411 1.60 13.29 -29.60
N ASN A 412 2.69 13.58 -30.33
CA ASN A 412 2.90 13.05 -31.68
C ASN A 412 4.27 12.37 -31.84
N ASP A 413 4.63 11.55 -30.86
CA ASP A 413 5.87 10.76 -30.86
C ASP A 413 5.58 9.32 -30.44
N GLY A 414 5.52 8.42 -31.42
CA GLY A 414 5.24 7.00 -31.20
C GLY A 414 6.31 6.24 -30.40
N SER A 415 7.42 6.88 -30.03
CA SER A 415 8.44 6.33 -29.13
C SER A 415 8.34 6.88 -27.70
N SER A 416 7.47 7.88 -27.48
CA SER A 416 7.35 8.58 -26.20
C SER A 416 6.45 7.85 -25.21
N ASN A 417 6.77 8.01 -23.92
CA ASN A 417 6.01 7.42 -22.82
C ASN A 417 5.38 8.52 -21.98
N ILE A 418 4.06 8.54 -21.84
CA ILE A 418 3.39 9.41 -20.87
C ILE A 418 3.19 8.65 -19.57
N LYS A 419 3.65 9.20 -18.44
CA LYS A 419 3.38 8.69 -17.09
C LYS A 419 2.68 9.73 -16.24
N LEU A 420 1.51 9.36 -15.73
CA LEU A 420 0.66 10.17 -14.87
C LEU A 420 0.57 9.49 -13.51
N ALA A 421 0.94 10.19 -12.44
CA ALA A 421 0.93 9.63 -11.10
C ALA A 421 0.17 10.52 -10.11
N THR A 422 -0.76 9.96 -9.36
CA THR A 422 -1.36 10.63 -8.20
C THR A 422 -1.12 9.84 -6.92
N SER A 423 -0.91 10.55 -5.81
CA SER A 423 -0.99 9.99 -4.47
C SER A 423 -1.88 10.85 -3.58
N GLY A 424 -2.55 10.22 -2.61
CA GLY A 424 -3.53 10.91 -1.76
C GLY A 424 -4.80 11.26 -2.54
N ASP A 425 -5.29 12.48 -2.36
CA ASP A 425 -6.62 12.91 -2.86
C ASP A 425 -6.55 13.75 -4.14
N SER A 426 -5.38 13.83 -4.80
CA SER A 426 -5.16 14.70 -5.95
C SER A 426 -5.92 14.27 -7.20
N ASP A 427 -6.60 15.23 -7.84
CA ASP A 427 -7.20 15.04 -9.16
C ASP A 427 -6.27 15.58 -10.27
N ILE A 428 -6.07 14.82 -11.35
CA ILE A 428 -5.40 15.26 -12.58
C ILE A 428 -6.41 15.28 -13.73
N PHE A 429 -6.48 16.42 -14.42
CA PHE A 429 -7.25 16.62 -15.65
C PHE A 429 -6.28 16.89 -16.79
N ILE A 430 -6.35 16.06 -17.83
CA ILE A 430 -5.46 16.14 -18.99
C ILE A 430 -6.26 16.14 -20.28
N GLY A 431 -5.82 17.04 -21.17
CA GLY A 431 -6.21 17.05 -22.56
C GLY A 431 -7.65 17.48 -22.78
N SER A 432 -8.01 17.49 -24.05
CA SER A 432 -9.28 17.92 -24.57
C SER A 432 -9.85 16.86 -25.50
N ALA A 433 -11.16 16.91 -25.73
CA ALA A 433 -11.85 16.03 -26.66
C ALA A 433 -11.39 16.17 -28.13
N GLN A 434 -10.50 17.15 -28.41
CA GLN A 434 -9.94 17.45 -29.72
C GLN A 434 -8.51 16.92 -29.92
N ASP A 435 -7.77 16.63 -28.85
CA ASP A 435 -6.35 16.29 -28.93
C ASP A 435 -6.14 14.90 -29.56
N ALA A 436 -5.00 14.65 -30.18
CA ALA A 436 -4.64 13.33 -30.68
C ALA A 436 -3.29 12.91 -30.11
N PHE A 437 -3.20 11.66 -29.66
CA PHE A 437 -1.99 11.12 -29.05
C PHE A 437 -1.51 9.89 -29.82
N ALA A 438 -0.24 9.91 -30.25
CA ALA A 438 0.51 8.80 -30.78
C ALA A 438 1.74 8.59 -29.87
N LEU A 439 1.77 7.48 -29.13
CA LEU A 439 2.69 7.20 -28.04
C LEU A 439 3.25 5.78 -28.14
N ASP A 440 4.33 5.48 -27.42
CA ASP A 440 4.72 4.11 -27.09
C ASP A 440 3.82 3.59 -25.96
N ARG A 441 3.81 4.29 -24.81
CA ARG A 441 3.00 3.88 -23.65
C ARG A 441 2.32 5.05 -22.95
N LEU A 442 1.12 4.78 -22.42
CA LEU A 442 0.40 5.64 -21.50
C LEU A 442 0.23 4.92 -20.16
N VAL A 443 0.91 5.38 -19.13
CA VAL A 443 0.88 4.82 -17.78
C VAL A 443 0.14 5.75 -16.84
N ILE A 444 -0.88 5.24 -16.15
CA ILE A 444 -1.63 5.97 -15.13
C ILE A 444 -1.54 5.21 -13.81
N ALA A 445 -0.79 5.77 -12.87
CA ALA A 445 -0.64 5.27 -11.51
C ALA A 445 -1.45 6.16 -10.54
N SER A 446 -2.21 5.54 -9.64
CA SER A 446 -2.95 6.27 -8.60
C SER A 446 -2.91 5.51 -7.29
N SER A 447 -2.47 6.17 -6.23
CA SER A 447 -2.38 5.62 -4.87
C SER A 447 -3.16 6.48 -3.88
N GLY A 448 -4.33 6.05 -3.45
CA GLY A 448 -5.26 6.82 -2.61
C GLY A 448 -6.61 7.04 -3.29
N ASP A 449 -7.26 8.17 -3.02
CA ASP A 449 -8.64 8.46 -3.42
C ASP A 449 -8.72 9.47 -4.59
N GLY A 450 -7.55 9.92 -5.06
CA GLY A 450 -7.39 10.83 -6.18
C GLY A 450 -7.95 10.31 -7.50
N ARG A 451 -8.02 11.20 -8.49
CA ARG A 451 -8.61 10.87 -9.80
C ARG A 451 -7.70 11.27 -10.94
N VAL A 452 -7.78 10.53 -12.04
CA VAL A 452 -7.11 10.90 -13.29
C VAL A 452 -8.14 10.86 -14.42
N GLN A 453 -8.35 11.99 -15.08
CA GLN A 453 -9.20 12.10 -16.25
C GLN A 453 -8.34 12.48 -17.45
N PHE A 454 -8.12 11.53 -18.35
CA PHE A 454 -7.40 11.72 -19.60
C PHE A 454 -8.39 11.79 -20.77
N MET A 455 -8.43 12.93 -21.46
CA MET A 455 -9.33 13.16 -22.58
C MET A 455 -8.55 13.36 -23.87
N ALA A 456 -9.04 12.74 -24.94
CA ALA A 456 -8.50 12.87 -26.29
C ALA A 456 -9.61 12.69 -27.34
N SER A 457 -9.28 12.95 -28.60
CA SER A 457 -10.04 12.51 -29.77
C SER A 457 -9.60 11.13 -30.25
N LEU A 458 -8.30 10.88 -30.31
CA LEU A 458 -7.67 9.64 -30.77
C LEU A 458 -6.49 9.30 -29.85
N ILE A 459 -6.37 8.03 -29.48
CA ILE A 459 -5.19 7.49 -28.79
C ILE A 459 -4.65 6.31 -29.59
N GLN A 460 -3.40 6.40 -30.03
CA GLN A 460 -2.64 5.32 -30.63
C GLN A 460 -1.42 5.05 -29.75
N ALA A 461 -1.32 3.86 -29.16
CA ALA A 461 -0.21 3.49 -28.28
C ALA A 461 0.13 2.01 -28.36
N ASN A 462 1.35 1.59 -28.04
CA ASN A 462 1.65 0.16 -27.89
C ASN A 462 1.03 -0.39 -26.60
N SER A 463 1.12 0.34 -25.48
CA SER A 463 0.43 -0.04 -24.23
C SER A 463 -0.31 1.11 -23.53
N ILE A 464 -1.42 0.76 -22.89
CA ILE A 464 -2.05 1.58 -21.85
C ILE A 464 -2.04 0.78 -20.55
N GLU A 465 -1.48 1.37 -19.49
CA GLU A 465 -1.28 0.72 -18.20
C GLU A 465 -1.98 1.51 -17.09
N PHE A 466 -2.78 0.81 -16.29
CA PHE A 466 -3.47 1.37 -15.13
C PHE A 466 -3.00 0.65 -13.88
N ASP A 467 -2.39 1.38 -12.95
CA ASP A 467 -1.94 0.87 -11.66
C ASP A 467 -2.63 1.64 -10.53
N LEU A 468 -3.69 1.07 -9.99
CA LEU A 468 -4.50 1.70 -8.94
C LEU A 468 -4.32 0.94 -7.62
N SER A 469 -4.04 1.69 -6.54
CA SER A 469 -3.97 1.21 -5.16
C SER A 469 -4.81 2.13 -4.27
N GLY A 470 -5.94 1.66 -3.73
CA GLY A 470 -6.91 2.49 -2.98
C GLY A 470 -8.21 2.68 -3.73
N ASP A 471 -8.91 3.79 -3.47
CA ASP A 471 -10.30 4.01 -3.92
C ASP A 471 -10.41 5.00 -5.09
N GLY A 472 -9.26 5.39 -5.65
CA GLY A 472 -9.11 6.34 -6.72
C GLY A 472 -9.88 5.99 -7.99
N LYS A 473 -10.08 7.00 -8.84
CA LYS A 473 -10.89 6.86 -10.06
C LYS A 473 -10.15 7.36 -11.29
N THR A 474 -9.93 6.47 -12.24
CA THR A 474 -9.26 6.79 -13.51
C THR A 474 -10.23 6.64 -14.67
N ALA A 475 -10.21 7.60 -15.59
CA ALA A 475 -10.95 7.55 -16.84
C ALA A 475 -10.07 7.96 -18.01
N VAL A 476 -10.02 7.11 -19.04
CA VAL A 476 -9.46 7.42 -20.36
C VAL A 476 -10.61 7.50 -21.34
N VAL A 477 -10.82 8.69 -21.90
CA VAL A 477 -11.95 9.00 -22.77
C VAL A 477 -11.42 9.52 -24.11
N ALA A 478 -11.61 8.74 -25.18
CA ALA A 478 -11.23 9.14 -26.53
C ALA A 478 -12.47 9.25 -27.43
N THR A 479 -12.81 10.44 -27.94
CA THR A 479 -14.10 10.63 -28.63
C THR A 479 -14.28 9.82 -29.92
N LYS A 480 -13.18 9.50 -30.63
CA LYS A 480 -13.23 8.74 -31.90
C LYS A 480 -12.74 7.31 -31.76
N ARG A 481 -11.49 7.09 -31.33
CA ARG A 481 -10.89 5.75 -31.34
C ARG A 481 -9.74 5.60 -30.35
N ILE A 482 -9.55 4.38 -29.87
CA ILE A 482 -8.34 3.92 -29.18
C ILE A 482 -7.78 2.73 -29.97
N ILE A 483 -6.55 2.84 -30.49
CA ILE A 483 -5.82 1.75 -31.16
C ILE A 483 -4.62 1.41 -30.29
N VAL A 484 -4.59 0.21 -29.73
CA VAL A 484 -3.50 -0.21 -28.86
C VAL A 484 -3.09 -1.66 -29.03
N ASP A 485 -1.83 -2.01 -28.80
CA ASP A 485 -1.50 -3.45 -28.77
C ASP A 485 -2.03 -4.07 -27.49
N SER A 486 -1.84 -3.41 -26.34
CA SER A 486 -2.32 -3.94 -25.06
C SER A 486 -2.88 -2.89 -24.11
N ILE A 487 -3.90 -3.31 -23.34
CA ILE A 487 -4.35 -2.59 -22.15
C ILE A 487 -4.12 -3.49 -20.94
N THR A 488 -3.38 -3.01 -19.96
CA THR A 488 -3.14 -3.71 -18.70
C THR A 488 -3.73 -2.90 -17.56
N SER A 489 -4.56 -3.53 -16.73
CA SER A 489 -5.13 -2.91 -15.54
C SER A 489 -4.81 -3.74 -14.31
N SER A 490 -4.13 -3.13 -13.35
CA SER A 490 -3.85 -3.66 -12.03
C SER A 490 -4.57 -2.78 -11.00
N ILE A 491 -5.59 -3.33 -10.34
CA ILE A 491 -6.40 -2.58 -9.36
C ILE A 491 -6.36 -3.32 -8.04
N SER A 492 -5.83 -2.68 -7.00
CA SER A 492 -5.82 -3.15 -5.61
C SER A 492 -6.66 -2.20 -4.75
N GLY A 493 -7.67 -2.71 -4.07
CA GLY A 493 -8.67 -1.89 -3.34
C GLY A 493 -9.95 -1.66 -4.14
N ASP A 494 -10.61 -0.51 -3.94
CA ASP A 494 -11.94 -0.21 -4.53
C ASP A 494 -11.89 0.74 -5.73
N GLY A 495 -10.68 0.92 -6.26
CA GLY A 495 -10.37 1.77 -7.40
C GLY A 495 -11.23 1.46 -8.63
N LYS A 496 -11.51 2.50 -9.42
CA LYS A 496 -12.42 2.41 -10.57
C LYS A 496 -11.76 2.93 -11.83
N VAL A 497 -11.66 2.07 -12.84
CA VAL A 497 -11.14 2.41 -14.16
C VAL A 497 -12.26 2.40 -15.20
N PHE A 498 -12.30 3.45 -16.01
CA PHE A 498 -13.22 3.59 -17.15
C PHE A 498 -12.41 3.82 -18.42
N VAL A 499 -12.68 3.02 -19.44
CA VAL A 499 -12.13 3.21 -20.79
C VAL A 499 -13.32 3.43 -21.73
N GLU A 500 -13.39 4.61 -22.33
CA GLU A 500 -14.54 5.02 -23.15
C GLU A 500 -14.08 5.58 -24.49
N THR A 501 -14.59 5.01 -25.58
CA THR A 501 -14.27 5.48 -26.94
C THR A 501 -15.26 5.01 -28.00
N ALA A 502 -15.47 5.71 -29.11
CA ALA A 502 -16.41 5.19 -30.11
C ALA A 502 -15.96 3.85 -30.75
N ASP A 503 -14.66 3.56 -30.77
CA ASP A 503 -14.08 2.32 -31.31
C ASP A 503 -12.78 1.94 -30.56
N LEU A 504 -12.77 0.81 -29.85
CA LEU A 504 -11.57 0.26 -29.21
C LEU A 504 -11.02 -0.91 -30.03
N GLN A 505 -9.76 -0.82 -30.46
CA GLN A 505 -9.05 -1.92 -31.12
C GLN A 505 -7.84 -2.31 -30.29
N SER A 506 -7.79 -3.57 -29.85
CA SER A 506 -6.69 -4.09 -29.05
C SER A 506 -6.22 -5.48 -29.46
N GLN A 507 -4.92 -5.80 -29.37
CA GLN A 507 -4.51 -7.21 -29.44
C GLN A 507 -4.84 -7.91 -28.11
N LYS A 508 -4.54 -7.28 -26.98
CA LYS A 508 -4.66 -7.92 -25.67
C LYS A 508 -5.22 -7.01 -24.57
N LEU A 509 -6.26 -7.49 -23.89
CA LEU A 509 -6.80 -6.84 -22.69
C LEU A 509 -6.47 -7.70 -21.46
N THR A 510 -5.74 -7.15 -20.50
CA THR A 510 -5.39 -7.81 -19.24
C THR A 510 -5.94 -7.02 -18.06
N ALA A 511 -6.68 -7.69 -17.17
CA ALA A 511 -7.23 -7.08 -15.97
C ALA A 511 -6.97 -7.95 -14.74
N THR A 512 -6.27 -7.41 -13.76
CA THR A 512 -6.03 -8.01 -12.44
C THR A 512 -6.65 -7.13 -11.39
N LEU A 513 -7.68 -7.64 -10.70
CA LEU A 513 -8.38 -6.93 -9.65
C LEU A 513 -8.23 -7.72 -8.34
N SER A 514 -7.72 -7.06 -7.30
CA SER A 514 -7.61 -7.57 -5.93
C SER A 514 -8.35 -6.64 -4.97
N GLY A 515 -9.55 -7.03 -4.52
CA GLY A 515 -10.48 -6.18 -3.77
C GLY A 515 -11.82 -5.99 -4.49
N ASP A 516 -12.50 -4.87 -4.26
CA ASP A 516 -13.86 -4.60 -4.77
C ASP A 516 -13.89 -3.58 -5.92
N GLY A 517 -12.70 -3.30 -6.47
CA GLY A 517 -12.46 -2.43 -7.61
C GLY A 517 -13.26 -2.79 -8.86
N LYS A 518 -13.36 -1.83 -9.78
CA LYS A 518 -14.22 -1.94 -10.97
C LYS A 518 -13.48 -1.47 -12.22
N LEU A 519 -13.53 -2.28 -13.27
CA LEU A 519 -13.05 -1.92 -14.60
C LEU A 519 -14.21 -1.97 -15.59
N ALA A 520 -14.41 -0.90 -16.35
CA ALA A 520 -15.46 -0.83 -17.35
C ALA A 520 -14.93 -0.33 -18.70
N TYR A 521 -15.26 -1.09 -19.75
CA TYR A 521 -15.14 -0.68 -21.14
C TYR A 521 -16.54 -0.25 -21.60
N SER A 522 -16.72 1.06 -21.80
CA SER A 522 -18.04 1.68 -21.97
C SER A 522 -18.66 1.47 -23.36
N THR A 523 -17.91 1.00 -24.34
CA THR A 523 -18.25 1.15 -25.76
C THR A 523 -17.78 -0.02 -26.60
N ALA A 524 -18.35 -0.17 -27.79
CA ALA A 524 -18.03 -1.28 -28.68
C ALA A 524 -16.56 -1.26 -29.13
N GLY A 525 -16.00 -2.45 -29.28
CA GLY A 525 -14.64 -2.63 -29.74
C GLY A 525 -14.34 -4.08 -30.06
N SER A 526 -13.09 -4.36 -30.43
CA SER A 526 -12.62 -5.70 -30.73
C SER A 526 -11.28 -5.99 -30.06
N CYS A 527 -11.08 -7.25 -29.69
CA CYS A 527 -9.77 -7.70 -29.23
C CYS A 527 -9.39 -9.11 -29.70
N VAL A 528 -8.11 -9.48 -29.66
CA VAL A 528 -7.70 -10.87 -29.90
C VAL A 528 -7.83 -11.66 -28.61
N ASP A 529 -7.09 -11.28 -27.57
CA ASP A 529 -7.03 -12.00 -26.31
C ASP A 529 -7.49 -11.15 -25.12
N GLN A 530 -8.32 -11.72 -24.26
CA GLN A 530 -8.75 -11.12 -23.00
C GLN A 530 -8.37 -12.02 -21.82
N VAL A 531 -7.66 -11.48 -20.85
CA VAL A 531 -7.24 -12.16 -19.63
C VAL A 531 -7.74 -11.40 -18.41
N ILE A 532 -8.53 -12.05 -17.57
CA ILE A 532 -9.12 -11.45 -16.36
C ILE A 532 -8.78 -12.30 -15.14
N HIS A 533 -8.16 -11.69 -14.15
CA HIS A 533 -7.87 -12.26 -12.84
C HIS A 533 -8.63 -11.46 -11.78
N LEU A 534 -9.51 -12.13 -11.05
CA LEU A 534 -10.30 -11.54 -9.96
C LEU A 534 -9.95 -12.22 -8.64
N SER A 535 -9.52 -11.45 -7.66
CA SER A 535 -9.35 -11.87 -6.27
C SER A 535 -10.19 -10.96 -5.38
N GLY A 536 -11.27 -11.47 -4.78
CA GLY A 536 -12.26 -10.64 -4.05
C GLY A 536 -13.58 -10.45 -4.81
N GLU A 537 -14.29 -9.33 -4.56
CA GLU A 537 -15.62 -9.05 -5.15
C GLU A 537 -15.60 -8.09 -6.36
N GLY A 538 -14.41 -7.77 -6.86
CA GLY A 538 -14.20 -6.88 -7.98
C GLY A 538 -14.99 -7.25 -9.24
N ALA A 539 -15.24 -6.24 -10.08
CA ALA A 539 -16.10 -6.40 -11.26
C ALA A 539 -15.48 -5.85 -12.55
N VAL A 540 -15.44 -6.67 -13.59
CA VAL A 540 -15.01 -6.29 -14.94
C VAL A 540 -16.20 -6.30 -15.88
N TYR A 541 -16.44 -5.16 -16.55
CA TYR A 541 -17.49 -4.97 -17.54
C TYR A 541 -16.84 -4.74 -18.91
N ALA A 542 -16.63 -5.83 -19.65
CA ALA A 542 -16.08 -5.84 -21.00
C ALA A 542 -17.07 -6.42 -22.03
N GLY A 543 -18.35 -6.48 -21.69
CA GLY A 543 -19.40 -7.00 -22.57
C GLY A 543 -19.52 -6.30 -23.93
N PRO A 544 -19.17 -5.00 -24.08
CA PRO A 544 -19.12 -4.36 -25.40
C PRO A 544 -17.93 -4.75 -26.31
N ILE A 545 -16.89 -5.39 -25.77
CA ILE A 545 -15.67 -5.69 -26.51
C ILE A 545 -15.70 -7.12 -27.02
N ILE A 546 -15.68 -7.29 -28.35
CA ILE A 546 -15.72 -8.60 -29.00
C ILE A 546 -14.30 -9.16 -29.07
N CYS A 547 -13.98 -10.10 -28.17
CA CYS A 547 -12.67 -10.74 -28.14
C CYS A 547 -12.68 -12.12 -28.82
N LYS A 548 -11.59 -12.53 -29.45
CA LYS A 548 -11.49 -13.89 -30.00
C LYS A 548 -11.41 -14.92 -28.88
N ASN A 549 -10.45 -14.77 -27.97
CA ASN A 549 -10.23 -15.66 -26.84
C ASN A 549 -10.39 -14.91 -25.52
N THR A 550 -11.02 -15.55 -24.54
CA THR A 550 -11.17 -14.99 -23.20
C THR A 550 -10.82 -16.02 -22.13
N PHE A 551 -9.94 -15.64 -21.22
CA PHE A 551 -9.55 -16.42 -20.06
C PHE A 551 -9.90 -15.66 -18.78
N VAL A 552 -10.76 -16.23 -17.94
CA VAL A 552 -11.16 -15.65 -16.65
C VAL A 552 -10.78 -16.58 -15.52
N THR A 553 -10.02 -16.10 -14.55
CA THR A 553 -9.79 -16.77 -13.27
C THR A 553 -10.36 -15.93 -12.15
N SER A 554 -11.13 -16.53 -11.25
CA SER A 554 -11.70 -15.82 -10.10
C SER A 554 -11.59 -16.61 -8.80
N THR A 555 -10.88 -16.03 -7.84
CA THR A 555 -10.76 -16.47 -6.45
C THR A 555 -11.60 -15.54 -5.57
N GLY A 556 -12.88 -15.87 -5.39
CA GLY A 556 -13.86 -15.05 -4.66
C GLY A 556 -15.21 -15.00 -5.37
N ASP A 557 -16.00 -13.97 -5.07
CA ASP A 557 -17.33 -13.73 -5.64
C ASP A 557 -17.33 -12.67 -6.75
N GLY A 558 -16.15 -12.34 -7.27
CA GLY A 558 -15.93 -11.39 -8.36
C GLY A 558 -16.79 -11.67 -9.61
N LYS A 559 -17.07 -10.61 -10.36
CA LYS A 559 -18.01 -10.63 -11.49
C LYS A 559 -17.31 -10.22 -12.77
N ALA A 560 -17.35 -11.06 -13.79
CA ALA A 560 -16.88 -10.70 -15.13
C ALA A 560 -18.03 -10.74 -16.13
N MET A 561 -18.12 -9.70 -16.96
CA MET A 561 -19.00 -9.67 -18.11
C MET A 561 -18.16 -9.48 -19.38
N VAL A 562 -18.21 -10.45 -20.28
CA VAL A 562 -17.30 -10.56 -21.45
C VAL A 562 -18.08 -10.86 -22.72
N GLN A 563 -17.49 -10.63 -23.89
CA GLN A 563 -18.03 -11.08 -25.17
C GLN A 563 -16.93 -11.79 -25.95
N THR A 564 -17.21 -13.00 -26.45
CA THR A 564 -16.18 -13.89 -27.01
C THR A 564 -16.71 -14.69 -28.20
N THR A 565 -15.89 -14.86 -29.23
CA THR A 565 -16.29 -15.59 -30.46
C THR A 565 -15.74 -17.00 -30.55
N ASP A 566 -14.48 -17.24 -30.19
CA ASP A 566 -13.84 -18.57 -30.31
C ASP A 566 -13.91 -19.31 -28.97
N THR A 567 -12.98 -19.02 -28.05
CA THR A 567 -12.82 -19.80 -26.82
C THR A 567 -13.00 -18.96 -25.56
N LEU A 568 -13.97 -19.34 -24.71
CA LEU A 568 -14.14 -18.82 -23.35
C LEU A 568 -13.68 -19.88 -22.33
N THR A 569 -12.64 -19.58 -21.58
CA THR A 569 -12.17 -20.41 -20.47
C THR A 569 -12.42 -19.70 -19.14
N ALA A 570 -13.11 -20.36 -18.21
CA ALA A 570 -13.40 -19.81 -16.88
C ALA A 570 -13.02 -20.79 -15.78
N VAL A 571 -12.24 -20.32 -14.81
CA VAL A 571 -11.74 -21.09 -13.67
C VAL A 571 -12.09 -20.38 -12.37
N GLY A 572 -12.61 -21.12 -11.38
CA GLY A 572 -12.82 -20.61 -10.03
C GLY A 572 -14.28 -20.37 -9.65
N HIS A 573 -14.52 -19.43 -8.73
CA HIS A 573 -15.80 -19.32 -7.99
C HIS A 573 -16.68 -18.13 -8.39
N GLY A 574 -16.10 -17.09 -8.99
CA GLY A 574 -16.83 -15.88 -9.40
C GLY A 574 -17.92 -16.11 -10.43
N SER A 575 -18.75 -15.10 -10.64
CA SER A 575 -19.85 -15.14 -11.63
C SER A 575 -19.39 -14.56 -12.96
N ILE A 576 -19.26 -15.42 -13.97
CA ILE A 576 -18.92 -15.00 -15.33
C ILE A 576 -20.17 -14.99 -16.18
N LYS A 577 -20.41 -13.88 -16.86
CA LYS A 577 -21.46 -13.72 -17.86
C LYS A 577 -20.85 -13.43 -19.22
N TYR A 578 -21.32 -14.11 -20.25
CA TYR A 578 -20.88 -13.86 -21.62
C TYR A 578 -22.02 -13.36 -22.51
N VAL A 579 -21.68 -12.51 -23.47
CA VAL A 579 -22.55 -12.06 -24.57
C VAL A 579 -22.12 -12.78 -25.85
N GLY A 580 -23.06 -13.10 -26.74
CA GLY A 580 -22.80 -13.81 -27.99
C GLY A 580 -22.83 -15.34 -27.86
N GLU A 581 -22.29 -16.02 -28.88
CA GLU A 581 -22.24 -17.48 -29.00
C GLU A 581 -20.78 -17.90 -29.26
N PRO A 582 -19.97 -18.15 -28.20
CA PRO A 582 -18.62 -18.65 -28.38
C PRO A 582 -18.64 -20.10 -28.90
N GLU A 583 -17.72 -20.44 -29.81
CA GLU A 583 -17.58 -21.80 -30.36
C GLU A 583 -17.25 -22.84 -29.27
N HIS A 584 -16.44 -22.44 -28.29
CA HIS A 584 -15.93 -23.32 -27.24
C HIS A 584 -16.03 -22.67 -25.86
N ILE A 585 -16.72 -23.34 -24.93
CA ILE A 585 -16.78 -22.95 -23.52
C ILE A 585 -16.11 -24.01 -22.65
N LYS A 586 -15.02 -23.64 -21.97
CA LYS A 586 -14.27 -24.48 -21.04
C LYS A 586 -14.47 -23.95 -19.62
N THR A 587 -15.08 -24.75 -18.74
CA THR A 587 -15.32 -24.36 -17.34
C THR A 587 -14.76 -25.39 -16.37
N SER A 588 -14.04 -24.94 -15.34
CA SER A 588 -13.64 -25.80 -14.23
C SER A 588 -14.00 -25.18 -12.89
N THR A 589 -14.94 -25.81 -12.17
CA THR A 589 -15.33 -25.45 -10.80
C THR A 589 -14.88 -26.57 -9.86
N ILE A 590 -14.07 -26.24 -8.84
CA ILE A 590 -13.51 -27.25 -7.93
C ILE A 590 -14.59 -27.72 -6.89
N PHE A 591 -15.67 -26.96 -6.69
CA PHE A 591 -16.63 -27.20 -5.59
C PHE A 591 -18.14 -26.96 -5.89
N ARG A 592 -18.60 -26.80 -7.14
CA ARG A 592 -20.04 -26.61 -7.46
C ARG A 592 -20.52 -27.50 -8.61
N LYS A 593 -21.73 -28.08 -8.45
CA LYS A 593 -22.45 -28.90 -9.47
C LYS A 593 -22.99 -28.10 -10.67
N HIS A 594 -22.99 -26.76 -10.60
CA HIS A 594 -23.49 -25.89 -11.66
C HIS A 594 -22.38 -25.01 -12.22
N SER A 595 -22.40 -24.78 -13.54
CA SER A 595 -21.46 -23.88 -14.20
C SER A 595 -21.55 -22.46 -13.62
N ASN A 596 -20.39 -21.88 -13.31
CA ASN A 596 -20.22 -20.49 -12.89
C ASN A 596 -20.31 -19.50 -14.07
N VAL A 597 -20.43 -20.03 -15.29
CA VAL A 597 -20.56 -19.30 -16.55
C VAL A 597 -22.00 -19.35 -17.05
N LYS A 598 -22.60 -18.19 -17.33
CA LYS A 598 -23.97 -18.08 -17.86
C LYS A 598 -24.04 -17.09 -19.02
N GLN A 599 -24.89 -17.37 -20.00
CA GLN A 599 -25.17 -16.37 -21.04
C GLN A 599 -25.90 -15.17 -20.41
N ALA A 600 -25.51 -13.95 -20.80
CA ALA A 600 -26.11 -12.71 -20.34
C ALA A 600 -27.44 -12.46 -21.05
N LYS A 601 -28.47 -12.04 -20.30
CA LYS A 601 -29.76 -11.62 -20.88
C LYS A 601 -29.69 -10.25 -21.57
N TYR A 602 -28.76 -9.39 -21.14
CA TYR A 602 -28.58 -8.03 -21.63
C TYR A 602 -27.14 -7.59 -21.38
N ASN A 603 -26.60 -6.75 -22.26
CA ASN A 603 -25.26 -6.18 -22.12
C ASN A 603 -25.27 -5.06 -21.07
N LYS A 604 -24.59 -5.24 -19.93
CA LYS A 604 -24.44 -4.18 -18.93
C LYS A 604 -23.27 -3.29 -19.31
N VAL A 605 -23.60 -2.09 -19.76
CA VAL A 605 -22.62 -1.04 -20.04
C VAL A 605 -22.62 -0.06 -18.87
N LYS A 606 -21.42 0.32 -18.41
CA LYS A 606 -21.24 1.41 -17.46
C LYS A 606 -20.47 2.51 -18.16
N THR A 607 -21.06 3.68 -18.27
CA THR A 607 -20.42 4.86 -18.86
C THR A 607 -19.79 5.72 -17.78
N TYR A 608 -18.79 6.52 -18.19
CA TYR A 608 -18.22 7.55 -17.35
C TYR A 608 -18.90 8.89 -17.66
N SER A 609 -19.04 9.73 -16.64
CA SER A 609 -19.49 11.11 -16.82
C SER A 609 -18.31 12.04 -16.55
N PRO A 610 -17.66 12.59 -17.60
CA PRO A 610 -16.54 13.49 -17.43
C PRO A 610 -16.89 14.67 -16.53
N ARG A 611 -15.95 15.03 -15.67
CA ARG A 611 -16.03 16.24 -14.87
C ARG A 611 -15.39 17.39 -15.62
N SER A 612 -15.98 18.57 -15.49
CA SER A 612 -15.36 19.80 -15.97
C SER A 612 -14.14 20.13 -15.10
N PRO A 613 -12.98 20.48 -15.70
CA PRO A 613 -11.84 20.99 -14.96
C PRO A 613 -12.22 22.24 -14.15
N PRO A 614 -11.55 22.51 -13.02
CA PRO A 614 -11.76 23.73 -12.25
C PRO A 614 -11.39 24.99 -13.05
N THR A 615 -12.00 26.12 -12.70
CA THR A 615 -11.63 27.44 -13.23
C THR A 615 -10.35 27.96 -12.58
N LYS A 616 -9.59 28.81 -13.29
CA LYS A 616 -8.36 29.49 -12.81
C LYS A 616 -8.68 30.57 -11.77
N THR A 617 -9.19 30.15 -10.61
CA THR A 617 -9.61 31.01 -9.51
C THR A 617 -8.87 30.64 -8.22
N PRO A 618 -8.38 31.61 -7.43
CA PRO A 618 -7.74 31.34 -6.16
C PRO A 618 -8.62 30.54 -5.20
N THR A 619 -8.01 29.61 -4.46
CA THR A 619 -8.68 28.79 -3.45
C THR A 619 -8.19 29.15 -2.07
N ASN A 620 -9.10 29.37 -1.11
CA ASN A 620 -8.74 29.63 0.29
C ASN A 620 -8.35 28.33 1.01
N LEU A 621 -7.12 28.28 1.52
CA LEU A 621 -6.49 27.11 2.13
C LEU A 621 -5.95 27.44 3.52
N SER A 622 -6.00 26.45 4.41
CA SER A 622 -5.18 26.41 5.62
C SER A 622 -4.23 25.22 5.51
N VAL A 623 -2.93 25.50 5.50
CA VAL A 623 -1.88 24.49 5.36
C VAL A 623 -1.07 24.44 6.64
N GLN A 624 -1.01 23.25 7.23
CA GLN A 624 -0.14 22.94 8.36
C GLN A 624 0.98 22.02 7.88
N LEU A 625 2.22 22.50 8.02
CA LEU A 625 3.42 21.74 7.72
C LEU A 625 4.05 21.27 9.04
N ARG A 626 4.46 20.01 9.07
CA ARG A 626 5.38 19.49 10.09
C ARG A 626 6.65 19.02 9.41
N ALA A 627 7.79 19.50 9.88
CA ALA A 627 9.07 19.12 9.32
C ALA A 627 9.27 17.60 9.44
N ALA A 628 9.61 16.96 8.33
CA ALA A 628 10.05 15.58 8.33
C ALA A 628 11.51 15.52 8.77
N TRP A 629 11.86 14.49 9.53
CA TRP A 629 13.25 14.27 9.99
C TRP A 629 14.17 13.75 8.88
N PHE A 630 13.59 13.16 7.83
CA PHE A 630 14.31 12.63 6.68
C PHE A 630 13.68 13.14 5.39
N GLY A 631 14.53 13.52 4.44
CA GLY A 631 14.11 14.10 3.16
C GLY A 631 13.73 15.57 3.24
N ASP A 632 13.43 16.15 2.08
CA ASP A 632 13.16 17.58 1.93
C ASP A 632 11.66 17.92 1.89
N SER A 633 10.80 16.93 2.12
CA SER A 633 9.34 17.08 2.04
C SER A 633 8.69 17.00 3.42
N PRO A 634 7.98 18.04 3.88
CA PRO A 634 7.31 18.01 5.18
C PRO A 634 6.07 17.10 5.15
N HIS A 635 5.58 16.73 6.34
CA HIS A 635 4.22 16.20 6.47
C HIS A 635 3.21 17.35 6.31
N VAL A 636 2.34 17.23 5.32
CA VAL A 636 1.36 18.28 4.98
C VAL A 636 -0.03 17.88 5.46
N ARG A 637 -0.74 18.82 6.10
CA ARG A 637 -2.17 18.74 6.35
C ARG A 637 -2.85 19.96 5.76
N VAL A 638 -3.88 19.73 4.96
CA VAL A 638 -4.64 20.79 4.29
C VAL A 638 -6.07 20.80 4.81
N HIS A 639 -6.56 21.98 5.14
CA HIS A 639 -7.95 22.22 5.54
C HIS A 639 -8.61 23.21 4.59
N TRP A 640 -9.81 22.88 4.13
CA TRP A 640 -10.59 23.66 3.18
C TRP A 640 -11.74 24.40 3.89
N GLY A 641 -12.00 25.66 3.53
CA GLY A 641 -13.29 26.30 3.82
C GLY A 641 -13.50 26.92 5.20
N PHE A 642 -12.46 27.12 6.02
CA PHE A 642 -12.62 27.84 7.30
C PHE A 642 -12.76 29.36 7.08
N ARG A 643 -13.97 29.88 7.27
CA ARG A 643 -14.31 31.33 7.33
C ARG A 643 -14.23 31.94 8.73
N GLY A 644 -13.60 31.27 9.70
CA GLY A 644 -13.46 31.75 11.07
C GLY A 644 -11.98 31.93 11.45
N PRO A 645 -11.61 32.97 12.22
CA PRO A 645 -10.27 33.08 12.75
C PRO A 645 -10.02 31.92 13.71
N ILE A 646 -8.99 31.11 13.44
CA ILE A 646 -8.46 30.16 14.41
C ILE A 646 -7.69 30.99 15.43
N VAL A 647 -8.29 31.23 16.59
CA VAL A 647 -7.57 31.76 17.75
C VAL A 647 -6.68 30.63 18.25
N VAL A 648 -5.38 30.71 17.95
CA VAL A 648 -4.38 29.84 18.54
C VAL A 648 -4.00 30.46 19.88
N GLU A 649 -4.69 30.07 20.95
CA GLU A 649 -4.14 30.21 22.29
C GLU A 649 -2.99 29.21 22.42
N THR A 650 -1.77 29.74 22.51
CA THR A 650 -0.59 28.97 22.87
C THR A 650 -0.74 28.49 24.31
N THR A 651 -1.34 27.30 24.50
CA THR A 651 -1.10 26.29 25.54
C THR A 651 -2.37 25.46 25.71
N GLY A 652 -2.28 24.13 25.56
CA GLY A 652 -3.30 23.21 26.06
C GLY A 652 -3.96 22.35 24.99
N LEU A 653 -3.79 21.04 25.15
CA LEU A 653 -4.55 19.99 24.47
C LEU A 653 -6.06 20.25 24.57
N ALA A 654 -6.76 20.26 23.43
CA ALA A 654 -8.19 20.03 23.38
C ALA A 654 -8.56 19.23 22.13
N ASN A 655 -9.09 18.03 22.39
CA ASN A 655 -9.75 17.16 21.43
C ASN A 655 -10.93 17.87 20.77
N ILE A 656 -11.08 17.70 19.45
CA ILE A 656 -12.35 17.94 18.78
C ILE A 656 -12.70 16.70 17.97
N SER A 657 -13.52 15.85 18.58
CA SER A 657 -14.26 14.75 17.97
C SER A 657 -15.45 15.30 17.18
N GLY A 658 -15.54 14.97 15.90
CA GLY A 658 -16.71 15.24 15.04
C GLY A 658 -17.22 13.95 14.40
N HIS A 659 -18.34 13.45 14.90
CA HIS A 659 -19.07 12.28 14.41
C HIS A 659 -19.79 12.56 13.08
N SER A 660 -19.94 11.56 12.21
CA SER A 660 -21.27 11.12 11.74
C SER A 660 -21.22 9.73 11.09
N PRO A 661 -22.36 9.00 11.07
CA PRO A 661 -22.36 7.53 11.19
C PRO A 661 -22.87 6.83 9.93
N HIS A 662 -22.42 5.60 9.67
CA HIS A 662 -23.29 4.57 9.08
C HIS A 662 -22.92 3.19 9.61
N SER A 663 -23.85 2.62 10.37
CA SER A 663 -23.88 1.27 10.91
C SER A 663 -24.12 0.23 9.82
N ILE A 664 -23.31 -0.82 9.77
CA ILE A 664 -23.72 -2.12 9.23
C ILE A 664 -23.23 -3.20 10.20
N GLY A 665 -24.19 -3.98 10.72
CA GLY A 665 -23.98 -4.95 11.78
C GLY A 665 -23.27 -6.25 11.35
N PRO A 666 -22.89 -7.09 12.32
CA PRO A 666 -21.99 -8.21 12.10
C PRO A 666 -22.75 -9.53 11.91
N LEU A 667 -22.53 -10.25 10.81
CA LEU A 667 -22.83 -11.69 10.74
C LEU A 667 -21.83 -12.43 9.85
N GLY A 668 -20.95 -13.22 10.50
CA GLY A 668 -20.63 -14.59 10.10
C GLY A 668 -19.46 -14.81 9.14
N ILE A 669 -18.23 -14.87 9.68
CA ILE A 669 -17.09 -15.53 9.01
C ILE A 669 -16.63 -16.70 9.87
N VAL A 670 -16.92 -17.93 9.40
CA VAL A 670 -16.25 -19.15 9.87
C VAL A 670 -15.81 -19.96 8.65
N ALA A 671 -14.51 -20.28 8.65
CA ALA A 671 -13.83 -21.38 7.96
C ALA A 671 -13.54 -21.28 6.46
N VAL A 672 -12.35 -20.76 6.09
CA VAL A 672 -11.58 -21.24 4.93
C VAL A 672 -10.06 -21.13 5.18
N VAL A 673 -9.46 -22.09 5.89
CA VAL A 673 -7.99 -22.31 5.88
C VAL A 673 -7.61 -23.70 5.35
N GLY A 674 -8.58 -24.58 5.08
CA GLY A 674 -8.32 -25.95 4.62
C GLY A 674 -8.05 -26.14 3.12
N LEU A 675 -8.28 -25.14 2.27
CA LEU A 675 -8.34 -25.35 0.81
C LEU A 675 -7.07 -25.01 0.03
N LEU A 676 -6.16 -24.20 0.58
CA LEU A 676 -4.92 -23.82 -0.13
C LEU A 676 -3.87 -24.95 -0.13
N ALA A 677 -3.91 -25.87 0.84
CA ALA A 677 -3.02 -27.03 0.88
C ALA A 677 -3.35 -28.08 -0.19
N GLY A 678 -4.62 -28.23 -0.57
CA GLY A 678 -5.06 -29.22 -1.56
C GLY A 678 -4.67 -28.87 -3.00
N VAL A 679 -4.66 -27.57 -3.33
CA VAL A 679 -4.32 -27.09 -4.68
C VAL A 679 -2.81 -27.15 -4.92
N ALA A 680 -1.99 -26.84 -3.92
CA ALA A 680 -0.54 -26.99 -3.99
C ALA A 680 -0.10 -28.46 -4.18
N TYR A 681 -0.82 -29.41 -3.57
CA TYR A 681 -0.56 -30.85 -3.73
C TYR A 681 -0.90 -31.35 -5.15
N HIS A 682 -1.99 -30.87 -5.76
CA HIS A 682 -2.36 -31.29 -7.11
C HIS A 682 -1.47 -30.69 -8.21
N ILE A 683 -0.99 -29.45 -8.04
CA ILE A 683 -0.08 -28.80 -9.01
C ILE A 683 1.31 -29.49 -9.00
N ARG A 684 1.80 -29.93 -7.82
CA ARG A 684 3.04 -30.73 -7.73
C ARG A 684 2.94 -32.07 -8.46
N LYS A 685 1.76 -32.72 -8.43
CA LYS A 685 1.54 -34.03 -9.08
C LYS A 685 1.51 -33.94 -10.62
N VAL A 686 1.16 -32.79 -11.18
CA VAL A 686 1.16 -32.57 -12.64
C VAL A 686 2.58 -32.34 -13.17
N ARG A 687 3.44 -31.63 -12.44
CA ARG A 687 4.86 -31.44 -12.84
C ARG A 687 5.67 -32.75 -12.79
N ALA A 688 5.40 -33.63 -11.83
CA ALA A 688 6.09 -34.94 -11.74
C ALA A 688 5.72 -35.92 -12.88
N ARG A 689 4.69 -35.64 -13.69
CA ARG A 689 4.29 -36.49 -14.83
C ARG A 689 4.87 -36.06 -16.18
N GLN A 690 5.59 -34.93 -16.25
CA GLN A 690 6.29 -34.52 -17.47
C GLN A 690 7.74 -35.04 -17.57
N GLU A 691 8.26 -35.71 -16.52
CA GLU A 691 9.62 -36.29 -16.51
C GLU A 691 9.69 -37.77 -16.94
N TYR A 692 8.60 -38.38 -17.39
CA TYR A 692 8.62 -39.72 -18.00
C TYR A 692 8.12 -39.66 -19.44
N ALA A 693 9.00 -39.27 -20.36
CA ALA A 693 8.88 -39.66 -21.76
C ALA A 693 9.45 -41.08 -21.92
N PRO A 694 8.81 -41.98 -22.68
CA PRO A 694 9.36 -43.31 -22.94
C PRO A 694 10.65 -43.18 -23.76
N LEU A 695 11.69 -43.89 -23.34
CA LEU A 695 12.85 -44.18 -24.19
C LEU A 695 12.37 -44.98 -25.41
N ALA A 696 12.98 -44.68 -26.56
CA ALA A 696 12.67 -45.14 -27.92
C ALA A 696 12.14 -46.57 -28.08
#